data_AF-A0A5C3EK96-F1
#
_entry.id   AF-A0A5C3EK96-F1
#
_cell.length_a   1.000
_cell.length_b   1.000
_cell.length_c   1.000
_cell.angle_alpha   90.00
_cell.angle_beta   90.00
_cell.angle_gamma   90.00
#
_symmetry.space_group_name_H-M   'P 1'
#
loop_
_entity.id
_entity.type
_entity.pdbx_description
1 polymer ?
#
loop_
_entity_poly.entity_id
_entity_poly.type
_entity_poly.pdbx_seq_one_letter_code
_entity_poly.pdbx_strand_id
1 'polypeptide(L)'
;MLRTTSSMALKPRFAVARLGVGIGAAAAARLMPVAARQMSTSPGVQALRPQPVTLASTRSASTLSTPVVEGQTLKPLPAKILIANRGEIACRIIRTCRRLGISTVAVFSEADALSQHVKLADEAYGIGPAASAESYLRQDKILAVAEKTGATMIHPGYGFLSENAAFAKLLEQSGKVTFMGPPASAIDAMGSKSASKEIMLNAGVPCVPGYHGHEQDEKFLAAQADKIGYPVLIKAVKGGGGKGMKIANSAQEFSDALSSAQREALKSFGDATVLIEKYLTAPRHVEVQVFADTHGNAVYISERDCSVQRRHQKIIEEAPAPHLPDALRKELGEKAVAAAKAVGYVGAGTVEFILDAQRPENFYFMEMNTRLQVEHPVTEMVSGLDLVEWQLEVAAGNRLPLLQDELLIEGHAFEARIYAENTDANFLPDTGKLIHVSLPPTTTLTHSNTALVTRTAGGNVATASTPEAVVRVDTGFVTGDEISVHYDPMIAKLIVKGRDRNEALRIMANALNQYQVVGPSTNIQFLKNLVRHPKFVAGEVETGFIGKWGEEGLFGDPHTREEMLAEAVAQGVVWMFERDLKASAQEGMANAQGNKASIWTHSTLIPLSSRSFNVTHKTLGDLCVTVTPLSTTALSGPDTTYDVTISSPTPNTTPYTFSNLGTHGVTTIPTPSTLTHTVFLPTGVTTSFNLLPPQWFSKISDTPTTTSKHALTSPMPSKIVECKVEPGQAVKAGETVVILEAMKTEISLKAPRDAVVQSVSSKCKVGGLVAEGSVLVRFKLEDAQNE
;
A
#
# COMPACT_ATOMS: atom_id res chain seq x y z
N MET A 1 1.96 7.17 -62.32
CA MET A 1 2.53 8.06 -63.36
C MET A 1 2.80 9.42 -62.75
N LEU A 2 3.81 10.18 -63.24
CA LEU A 2 4.04 11.64 -63.11
C LEU A 2 4.02 12.24 -61.66
N ARG A 3 5.15 12.68 -61.09
CA ARG A 3 5.84 14.01 -61.27
C ARG A 3 5.03 15.20 -60.70
N THR A 4 5.57 16.19 -59.98
CA THR A 4 6.94 16.58 -59.50
C THR A 4 6.77 17.59 -58.33
N THR A 5 7.73 18.17 -57.58
CA THR A 5 9.22 18.31 -57.54
C THR A 5 9.58 18.57 -56.05
N SER A 6 10.65 18.10 -55.40
CA SER A 6 12.13 18.30 -55.58
C SER A 6 12.74 19.60 -55.02
N SER A 7 13.37 19.52 -53.82
CA SER A 7 14.75 19.98 -53.51
C SER A 7 15.12 19.55 -52.07
N MET A 8 16.21 18.78 -51.87
CA MET A 8 17.58 19.16 -51.44
C MET A 8 17.67 19.86 -50.06
N ALA A 9 18.42 19.42 -49.04
CA ALA A 9 19.78 18.81 -48.92
C ALA A 9 20.93 19.84 -49.11
N LEU A 10 22.06 19.85 -48.36
CA LEU A 10 22.53 19.02 -47.23
C LEU A 10 23.76 19.66 -46.51
N LYS A 11 23.76 19.74 -45.15
CA LYS A 11 24.94 19.68 -44.24
C LYS A 11 26.02 20.84 -44.29
N PRO A 12 27.08 20.87 -43.41
CA PRO A 12 27.59 22.12 -42.79
C PRO A 12 29.11 22.41 -42.94
N ARG A 13 29.65 23.49 -42.31
CA ARG A 13 31.07 23.61 -41.89
C ARG A 13 31.40 24.71 -40.83
N PHE A 14 32.69 24.82 -40.44
CA PHE A 14 33.28 25.50 -39.26
C PHE A 14 33.93 26.88 -39.52
N ALA A 15 33.99 27.75 -38.49
CA ALA A 15 35.13 28.60 -38.03
C ALA A 15 34.68 29.36 -36.75
N VAL A 16 35.38 29.52 -35.61
CA VAL A 16 36.79 29.76 -35.22
C VAL A 16 37.23 31.25 -35.24
N ALA A 17 37.50 31.81 -34.05
CA ALA A 17 38.24 33.05 -33.79
C ALA A 17 38.96 32.97 -32.41
N ARG A 18 39.96 33.83 -32.15
CA ARG A 18 40.94 33.70 -31.03
C ARG A 18 41.54 35.07 -30.63
N LEU A 19 41.97 35.24 -29.36
CA LEU A 19 43.00 36.16 -28.77
C LEU A 19 42.63 36.50 -27.30
N GLY A 20 43.52 36.75 -26.32
CA GLY A 20 44.99 36.57 -26.18
C GLY A 20 45.41 36.88 -24.70
N VAL A 21 46.22 36.05 -24.03
CA VAL A 21 47.71 36.14 -23.79
C VAL A 21 48.16 37.05 -22.61
N GLY A 22 49.01 36.49 -21.70
CA GLY A 22 49.73 37.16 -20.59
C GLY A 22 49.79 36.26 -19.32
N ILE A 23 50.84 35.47 -19.02
CA ILE A 23 52.22 35.79 -18.56
C ILE A 23 52.23 36.47 -17.17
N GLY A 24 52.90 35.97 -16.12
CA GLY A 24 53.69 34.72 -15.97
C GLY A 24 54.50 34.68 -14.64
N ALA A 25 55.57 33.85 -14.60
CA ALA A 25 56.58 33.69 -13.52
C ALA A 25 56.17 32.92 -12.23
N ALA A 26 57.17 32.46 -11.47
CA ALA A 26 57.04 31.45 -10.41
C ALA A 26 58.14 31.52 -9.33
N ALA A 27 57.87 30.92 -8.15
CA ALA A 27 58.84 30.56 -7.11
C ALA A 27 58.24 29.46 -6.21
N ALA A 28 58.94 28.63 -5.42
CA ALA A 28 60.28 28.01 -5.46
C ALA A 28 60.54 27.40 -4.06
N ALA A 29 60.18 26.13 -3.88
CA ALA A 29 60.65 25.13 -2.90
C ALA A 29 61.27 25.52 -1.52
N ARG A 30 60.75 24.89 -0.44
CA ARG A 30 61.47 24.12 0.62
C ARG A 30 60.44 23.48 1.58
N LEU A 31 60.37 22.16 1.73
CA LEU A 31 61.18 21.27 2.60
C LEU A 31 60.93 21.39 4.12
N MET A 32 60.09 20.48 4.65
CA MET A 32 60.38 19.46 5.72
C MET A 32 60.94 19.90 7.12
N PRO A 33 60.80 19.09 8.21
CA PRO A 33 59.89 17.94 8.47
C PRO A 33 59.36 17.87 9.96
N VAL A 34 58.73 16.72 10.31
CA VAL A 34 58.66 16.04 11.64
C VAL A 34 58.17 16.82 12.89
N ALA A 35 57.09 16.30 13.47
CA ALA A 35 56.94 16.13 14.93
C ALA A 35 56.00 14.95 15.24
N ALA A 36 56.54 13.78 15.55
CA ALA A 36 55.77 12.67 16.12
C ALA A 36 55.76 12.78 17.66
N ARG A 37 54.71 12.30 18.33
CA ARG A 37 54.75 12.05 19.79
C ARG A 37 54.15 10.68 20.12
N GLN A 38 54.81 9.98 21.04
CA GLN A 38 54.67 8.55 21.25
C GLN A 38 53.63 8.16 22.33
N MET A 39 53.40 6.85 22.40
CA MET A 39 52.54 6.15 23.36
C MET A 39 53.15 6.05 24.77
N SER A 40 52.28 5.79 25.75
CA SER A 40 52.52 4.82 26.83
C SER A 40 51.15 4.21 27.20
N THR A 41 50.87 2.89 27.19
CA THR A 41 51.52 1.74 27.89
C THR A 41 51.53 1.92 29.41
N SER A 42 51.16 0.98 30.28
CA SER A 42 50.53 -0.37 30.25
C SER A 42 50.14 -0.69 31.74
N PRO A 43 49.85 -1.92 32.24
CA PRO A 43 49.57 -3.24 31.63
C PRO A 43 48.25 -3.90 32.16
N GLY A 44 47.96 -5.14 31.72
CA GLY A 44 46.90 -5.96 32.33
C GLY A 44 46.53 -7.22 31.53
N VAL A 45 47.41 -8.22 31.47
CA VAL A 45 47.17 -9.48 30.73
C VAL A 45 47.20 -10.69 31.67
N GLN A 46 46.20 -11.55 31.57
CA GLN A 46 46.31 -12.97 31.92
C GLN A 46 45.80 -13.81 30.74
N ALA A 47 46.58 -14.81 30.35
CA ALA A 47 46.29 -15.69 29.23
C ALA A 47 46.05 -17.13 29.73
N LEU A 48 45.01 -17.79 29.20
CA LEU A 48 44.73 -19.20 29.46
C LEU A 48 45.21 -20.07 28.30
N ARG A 49 45.80 -21.23 28.64
CA ARG A 49 46.33 -22.21 27.68
C ARG A 49 45.23 -23.14 27.16
N PRO A 50 45.33 -23.63 25.91
CA PRO A 50 44.61 -24.84 25.49
C PRO A 50 45.22 -26.09 26.15
N GLN A 51 44.39 -27.13 26.31
CA GLN A 51 44.78 -28.50 26.71
C GLN A 51 44.12 -29.50 25.73
N PRO A 52 44.63 -30.73 25.58
CA PRO A 52 44.44 -31.52 24.36
C PRO A 52 43.20 -32.42 24.32
N VAL A 53 42.97 -32.95 23.12
CA VAL A 53 41.92 -33.91 22.74
C VAL A 53 42.02 -35.23 23.52
N THR A 54 40.87 -35.78 23.91
CA THR A 54 40.70 -37.19 24.35
C THR A 54 39.75 -37.92 23.41
N LEU A 55 39.97 -39.22 23.20
CA LEU A 55 39.30 -39.98 22.12
C LEU A 55 39.00 -41.43 22.55
N ALA A 56 37.72 -41.77 22.67
CA ALA A 56 37.15 -43.12 22.80
C ALA A 56 35.70 -43.07 22.24
N SER A 57 35.17 -43.94 21.38
CA SER A 57 35.30 -45.41 21.20
C SER A 57 34.57 -46.17 22.33
N THR A 58 33.57 -47.04 22.12
CA THR A 58 33.09 -47.74 20.89
C THR A 58 31.57 -47.94 20.80
N ARG A 59 31.05 -47.90 19.57
CA ARG A 59 30.00 -48.76 18.94
C ARG A 59 28.74 -49.21 19.72
N SER A 60 27.60 -48.98 19.08
CA SER A 60 26.68 -50.06 18.67
C SER A 60 26.03 -49.73 17.31
N ALA A 61 25.71 -50.75 16.52
CA ALA A 61 25.00 -50.71 15.23
C ALA A 61 23.97 -51.87 15.24
N SER A 62 23.00 -52.02 14.33
CA SER A 62 22.56 -51.31 13.11
C SER A 62 21.01 -51.45 13.04
N THR A 63 20.27 -50.55 12.40
CA THR A 63 19.70 -50.67 11.02
C THR A 63 18.65 -49.55 10.85
N LEU A 64 18.23 -49.11 9.66
CA LEU A 64 18.56 -49.50 8.29
C LEU A 64 18.59 -48.23 7.39
N SER A 65 19.36 -48.29 6.31
CA SER A 65 19.65 -47.25 5.31
C SER A 65 18.46 -46.56 4.62
N THR A 66 18.46 -45.23 4.66
CA THR A 66 18.28 -44.37 3.47
C THR A 66 19.63 -43.69 3.15
N PRO A 67 19.91 -43.30 1.89
CA PRO A 67 21.24 -42.84 1.51
C PRO A 67 21.54 -41.44 2.06
N VAL A 68 22.74 -41.26 2.59
CA VAL A 68 23.39 -39.94 2.65
C VAL A 68 23.60 -39.51 1.20
N VAL A 69 22.89 -38.46 0.78
CA VAL A 69 23.03 -37.92 -0.59
C VAL A 69 24.38 -37.24 -0.69
N GLU A 70 25.27 -37.79 -1.53
CA GLU A 70 26.55 -37.14 -1.86
C GLU A 70 26.29 -35.74 -2.42
N GLY A 71 27.10 -34.77 -1.99
CA GLY A 71 26.75 -33.35 -2.01
C GLY A 71 26.35 -32.81 -3.38
N GLN A 72 25.04 -32.67 -3.62
CA GLN A 72 24.53 -31.84 -4.70
C GLN A 72 24.81 -30.37 -4.35
N THR A 73 25.80 -29.79 -5.01
CA THR A 73 26.03 -28.34 -4.96
C THR A 73 24.79 -27.61 -5.44
N LEU A 74 24.27 -26.68 -4.64
CA LEU A 74 23.18 -25.78 -5.05
C LEU A 74 23.54 -25.12 -6.38
N LYS A 75 22.59 -25.04 -7.30
CA LYS A 75 22.75 -24.26 -8.53
C LYS A 75 22.90 -22.79 -8.15
N PRO A 76 23.77 -22.02 -8.83
CA PRO A 76 23.95 -20.61 -8.54
C PRO A 76 22.67 -19.82 -8.81
N LEU A 77 22.37 -18.88 -7.94
CA LEU A 77 21.33 -17.87 -8.16
C LEU A 77 21.65 -17.01 -9.39
N PRO A 78 20.64 -16.44 -10.08
CA PRO A 78 20.87 -15.62 -11.27
C PRO A 78 21.71 -14.38 -10.96
N ALA A 79 22.72 -14.10 -11.78
CA ALA A 79 23.55 -12.90 -11.63
C ALA A 79 22.76 -11.59 -11.89
N LYS A 80 21.71 -11.65 -12.72
CA LYS A 80 20.82 -10.52 -13.04
C LYS A 80 19.38 -10.98 -13.29
N ILE A 81 18.41 -10.29 -12.70
CA ILE A 81 16.97 -10.49 -12.98
C ILE A 81 16.29 -9.20 -13.44
N LEU A 82 15.15 -9.35 -14.14
CA LEU A 82 14.23 -8.26 -14.45
C LEU A 82 12.98 -8.34 -13.58
N ILE A 83 12.51 -7.18 -13.11
CA ILE A 83 11.35 -7.07 -12.23
C ILE A 83 10.22 -6.40 -13.03
N ALA A 84 9.24 -7.18 -13.46
CA ALA A 84 8.15 -6.76 -14.36
C ALA A 84 6.99 -6.09 -13.60
N ASN A 85 7.32 -5.22 -12.63
CA ASN A 85 6.35 -4.59 -11.73
C ASN A 85 6.86 -3.20 -11.26
N ARG A 86 6.10 -2.53 -10.37
CA ARG A 86 6.35 -1.17 -9.87
C ARG A 86 6.11 -1.02 -8.37
N GLY A 87 6.38 0.17 -7.82
CA GLY A 87 5.94 0.56 -6.47
C GLY A 87 6.59 -0.27 -5.36
N GLU A 88 5.83 -0.59 -4.30
CA GLU A 88 6.37 -1.29 -3.13
C GLU A 88 6.93 -2.66 -3.50
N ILE A 89 6.19 -3.49 -4.25
CA ILE A 89 6.60 -4.86 -4.56
C ILE A 89 7.90 -4.91 -5.39
N ALA A 90 8.08 -3.98 -6.33
CA ALA A 90 9.35 -3.87 -7.02
C ALA A 90 10.49 -3.51 -6.04
N CYS A 91 10.26 -2.60 -5.09
CA CYS A 91 11.24 -2.29 -4.04
C CYS A 91 11.51 -3.49 -3.10
N ARG A 92 10.47 -4.23 -2.69
CA ARG A 92 10.53 -5.45 -1.89
C ARG A 92 11.42 -6.51 -2.56
N ILE A 93 11.27 -6.73 -3.87
CA ILE A 93 12.09 -7.70 -4.62
C ILE A 93 13.53 -7.20 -4.75
N ILE A 94 13.75 -5.92 -5.08
CA ILE A 94 15.11 -5.34 -5.21
C ILE A 94 15.89 -5.47 -3.90
N ARG A 95 15.24 -5.28 -2.74
CA ARG A 95 15.88 -5.40 -1.41
C ARG A 95 16.43 -6.81 -1.16
N THR A 96 15.69 -7.87 -1.48
CA THR A 96 16.19 -9.26 -1.38
C THR A 96 17.30 -9.53 -2.39
N CYS A 97 17.14 -9.10 -3.65
CA CYS A 97 18.17 -9.28 -4.68
C CYS A 97 19.50 -8.63 -4.26
N ARG A 98 19.46 -7.38 -3.77
CA ARG A 98 20.63 -6.67 -3.25
C ARG A 98 21.26 -7.36 -2.04
N ARG A 99 20.46 -7.91 -1.12
CA ARG A 99 20.96 -8.71 0.02
C ARG A 99 21.69 -9.98 -0.44
N LEU A 100 21.30 -10.55 -1.58
CA LEU A 100 21.87 -11.75 -2.18
C LEU A 100 22.96 -11.46 -3.24
N GLY A 101 23.30 -10.19 -3.50
CA GLY A 101 24.30 -9.80 -4.51
C GLY A 101 23.83 -9.91 -5.97
N ILE A 102 22.52 -10.02 -6.20
CA ILE A 102 21.90 -10.18 -7.52
C ILE A 102 21.62 -8.80 -8.13
N SER A 103 22.06 -8.58 -9.38
CA SER A 103 21.80 -7.31 -10.10
C SER A 103 20.34 -7.20 -10.55
N THR A 104 19.78 -6.00 -10.48
CA THR A 104 18.34 -5.75 -10.68
C THR A 104 18.05 -4.82 -11.84
N VAL A 105 17.14 -5.24 -12.72
CA VAL A 105 16.59 -4.43 -13.82
C VAL A 105 15.13 -4.08 -13.51
N ALA A 106 14.83 -2.79 -13.33
CA ALA A 106 13.47 -2.28 -13.24
C ALA A 106 12.91 -1.88 -14.62
N VAL A 107 11.58 -1.90 -14.74
CA VAL A 107 10.85 -1.25 -15.83
C VAL A 107 9.94 -0.15 -15.30
N PHE A 108 9.75 0.91 -16.10
CA PHE A 108 8.91 2.05 -15.72
C PHE A 108 8.06 2.60 -16.84
N SER A 109 6.85 3.06 -16.52
CA SER A 109 6.08 3.93 -17.41
C SER A 109 6.58 5.38 -17.31
N GLU A 110 6.16 6.23 -18.24
CA GLU A 110 6.40 7.68 -18.18
C GLU A 110 5.96 8.33 -16.86
N ALA A 111 4.90 7.84 -16.21
CA ALA A 111 4.46 8.32 -14.90
C ALA A 111 5.30 7.78 -13.72
N ASP A 112 5.98 6.64 -13.91
CA ASP A 112 6.83 6.00 -12.91
C ASP A 112 8.33 6.38 -13.04
N ALA A 113 8.69 7.27 -13.96
CA ALA A 113 10.08 7.64 -14.25
C ALA A 113 10.84 8.26 -13.05
N LEU A 114 10.12 8.69 -12.01
CA LEU A 114 10.67 9.20 -10.74
C LEU A 114 10.26 8.34 -9.52
N SER A 115 9.74 7.13 -9.71
CA SER A 115 9.31 6.25 -8.60
C SER A 115 10.48 5.59 -7.88
N GLN A 116 10.27 5.15 -6.64
CA GLN A 116 11.35 4.60 -5.80
C GLN A 116 11.99 3.34 -6.38
N HIS A 117 11.23 2.47 -7.07
CA HIS A 117 11.82 1.26 -7.66
C HIS A 117 12.78 1.56 -8.82
N VAL A 118 12.60 2.68 -9.53
CA VAL A 118 13.53 3.18 -10.55
C VAL A 118 14.80 3.74 -9.92
N LYS A 119 14.67 4.46 -8.79
CA LYS A 119 15.80 4.98 -8.00
C LYS A 119 16.59 3.86 -7.29
N LEU A 120 15.95 2.72 -7.02
CA LEU A 120 16.48 1.64 -6.20
C LEU A 120 17.12 0.49 -7.00
N ALA A 121 16.72 0.29 -8.26
CA ALA A 121 17.30 -0.73 -9.13
C ALA A 121 18.68 -0.32 -9.67
N ASP A 122 19.48 -1.31 -10.09
CA ASP A 122 20.83 -1.07 -10.60
C ASP A 122 20.80 -0.66 -12.09
N GLU A 123 19.78 -1.10 -12.82
CA GLU A 123 19.41 -0.63 -14.17
C GLU A 123 17.89 -0.39 -14.24
N ALA A 124 17.44 0.58 -15.04
CA ALA A 124 16.01 0.86 -15.24
C ALA A 124 15.67 1.29 -16.67
N TYR A 125 14.55 0.80 -17.22
CA TYR A 125 14.15 1.07 -18.60
C TYR A 125 12.68 1.51 -18.76
N GLY A 126 12.48 2.57 -19.54
CA GLY A 126 11.16 3.07 -19.91
C GLY A 126 10.45 2.15 -20.89
N ILE A 127 9.23 1.72 -20.53
CA ILE A 127 8.33 0.88 -21.34
C ILE A 127 7.12 1.65 -21.90
N GLY A 128 7.16 2.99 -21.88
CA GLY A 128 6.20 3.87 -22.58
C GLY A 128 5.10 4.47 -21.68
N PRO A 129 3.92 4.78 -22.23
CA PRO A 129 2.91 5.60 -21.56
C PRO A 129 2.40 5.07 -20.22
N ALA A 130 1.88 5.98 -19.40
CA ALA A 130 1.38 5.70 -18.05
C ALA A 130 0.25 4.64 -18.01
N ALA A 131 -0.57 4.53 -19.05
CA ALA A 131 -1.61 3.51 -19.12
C ALA A 131 -1.00 2.09 -19.08
N SER A 132 -1.37 1.28 -18.08
CA SER A 132 -0.74 -0.04 -17.87
C SER A 132 -0.93 -1.03 -19.05
N ALA A 133 -2.01 -0.90 -19.82
CA ALA A 133 -2.24 -1.63 -21.08
C ALA A 133 -1.18 -1.32 -22.17
N GLU A 134 -0.55 -0.14 -22.09
CA GLU A 134 0.48 0.33 -23.03
C GLU A 134 1.90 0.22 -22.46
N SER A 135 2.04 -0.05 -21.16
CA SER A 135 3.32 -0.25 -20.45
C SER A 135 3.39 -1.63 -19.79
N TYR A 136 3.05 -1.77 -18.51
CA TYR A 136 3.31 -2.98 -17.71
C TYR A 136 2.67 -4.28 -18.21
N LEU A 137 1.60 -4.21 -19.02
CA LEU A 137 0.96 -5.37 -19.64
C LEU A 137 1.54 -5.74 -21.02
N ARG A 138 2.47 -4.94 -21.56
CA ARG A 138 3.10 -5.15 -22.88
C ARG A 138 4.24 -6.14 -22.81
N GLN A 139 3.89 -7.42 -22.88
CA GLN A 139 4.81 -8.57 -22.89
C GLN A 139 6.00 -8.37 -23.85
N ASP A 140 5.74 -7.83 -25.06
CA ASP A 140 6.74 -7.50 -26.08
C ASP A 140 7.80 -6.51 -25.59
N LYS A 141 7.41 -5.50 -24.82
CA LYS A 141 8.32 -4.51 -24.24
C LYS A 141 9.12 -5.08 -23.08
N ILE A 142 8.49 -5.88 -22.22
CA ILE A 142 9.16 -6.56 -21.10
C ILE A 142 10.26 -7.50 -21.62
N LEU A 143 9.95 -8.32 -22.64
CA LEU A 143 10.90 -9.22 -23.28
C LEU A 143 12.05 -8.47 -23.97
N ALA A 144 11.75 -7.37 -24.68
CA ALA A 144 12.79 -6.54 -25.30
C ALA A 144 13.77 -5.92 -24.29
N VAL A 145 13.32 -5.58 -23.07
CA VAL A 145 14.22 -5.13 -21.99
C VAL A 145 15.02 -6.30 -21.41
N ALA A 146 14.42 -7.47 -21.20
CA ALA A 146 15.13 -8.65 -20.71
C ALA A 146 16.27 -9.07 -21.66
N GLU A 147 15.98 -9.17 -22.96
CA GLU A 147 16.97 -9.50 -23.99
C GLU A 147 18.07 -8.44 -24.12
N LYS A 148 17.72 -7.15 -24.04
CA LYS A 148 18.68 -6.03 -24.07
C LYS A 148 19.64 -6.01 -22.88
N THR A 149 19.20 -6.48 -21.70
CA THR A 149 19.95 -6.37 -20.44
C THR A 149 20.69 -7.65 -20.05
N GLY A 150 20.36 -8.78 -20.67
CA GLY A 150 20.88 -10.09 -20.30
C GLY A 150 20.31 -10.62 -18.97
N ALA A 151 19.12 -10.17 -18.57
CA ALA A 151 18.43 -10.69 -17.39
C ALA A 151 17.95 -12.12 -17.65
N THR A 152 18.38 -13.07 -16.81
CA THR A 152 18.12 -14.51 -17.03
C THR A 152 16.83 -15.01 -16.39
N MET A 153 16.21 -14.22 -15.52
CA MET A 153 14.89 -14.49 -14.95
C MET A 153 14.03 -13.22 -14.90
N ILE A 154 12.71 -13.39 -14.94
CA ILE A 154 11.72 -12.33 -14.72
C ILE A 154 10.91 -12.62 -13.46
N HIS A 155 10.98 -11.71 -12.49
CA HIS A 155 10.10 -11.69 -11.34
C HIS A 155 8.86 -10.84 -11.65
N PRO A 156 7.64 -11.42 -11.72
CA PRO A 156 6.44 -10.66 -12.05
C PRO A 156 5.87 -9.90 -10.84
N GLY A 157 6.19 -10.31 -9.61
CA GLY A 157 5.56 -9.77 -8.40
C GLY A 157 4.12 -10.24 -8.28
N TYR A 158 3.19 -9.32 -8.03
CA TYR A 158 1.74 -9.59 -8.04
C TYR A 158 0.99 -8.66 -8.99
N GLY A 159 -0.15 -9.11 -9.49
CA GLY A 159 -0.90 -8.42 -10.56
C GLY A 159 -0.12 -8.33 -11.88
N PHE A 160 -0.55 -7.43 -12.76
CA PHE A 160 -0.02 -7.23 -14.13
C PHE A 160 0.11 -8.55 -14.93
N LEU A 161 1.32 -9.10 -15.03
CA LEU A 161 1.61 -10.32 -15.80
C LEU A 161 1.86 -11.57 -14.93
N SER A 162 1.76 -11.47 -13.60
CA SER A 162 2.03 -12.60 -12.68
C SER A 162 1.10 -13.80 -12.85
N GLU A 163 -0.15 -13.56 -13.25
CA GLU A 163 -1.16 -14.62 -13.45
C GLU A 163 -1.58 -14.68 -14.94
N ASN A 164 -0.66 -14.31 -15.84
CA ASN A 164 -0.88 -14.35 -17.27
C ASN A 164 -0.25 -15.61 -17.87
N ALA A 165 -1.03 -16.70 -17.98
CA ALA A 165 -0.56 -17.97 -18.50
C ALA A 165 0.09 -17.86 -19.89
N ALA A 166 -0.43 -16.99 -20.77
CA ALA A 166 0.16 -16.75 -22.09
C ALA A 166 1.59 -16.15 -22.01
N PHE A 167 1.86 -15.28 -21.02
CA PHE A 167 3.21 -14.72 -20.78
C PHE A 167 4.16 -15.77 -20.20
N ALA A 168 3.72 -16.56 -19.22
CA ALA A 168 4.50 -17.67 -18.68
C ALA A 168 4.86 -18.67 -19.79
N LYS A 169 3.88 -19.05 -20.61
CA LYS A 169 4.02 -19.96 -21.76
C LYS A 169 4.96 -19.41 -22.84
N LEU A 170 4.94 -18.11 -23.08
CA LEU A 170 5.85 -17.44 -24.01
C LEU A 170 7.30 -17.47 -23.50
N LEU A 171 7.51 -17.35 -22.18
CA LEU A 171 8.83 -17.50 -21.56
C LEU A 171 9.31 -18.95 -21.62
N GLU A 172 8.48 -19.92 -21.21
CA GLU A 172 8.72 -21.37 -21.32
C GLU A 172 9.13 -21.77 -22.75
N GLN A 173 8.36 -21.35 -23.75
CA GLN A 173 8.63 -21.64 -25.16
C GLN A 173 9.89 -20.93 -25.70
N SER A 174 10.29 -19.80 -25.12
CA SER A 174 11.50 -19.10 -25.53
C SER A 174 12.78 -19.80 -25.06
N GLY A 175 12.74 -20.46 -23.89
CA GLY A 175 13.92 -21.01 -23.20
C GLY A 175 15.00 -20.00 -22.80
N LYS A 176 14.84 -18.70 -23.11
CA LYS A 176 15.87 -17.67 -22.89
C LYS A 176 15.89 -17.12 -21.46
N VAL A 177 14.73 -17.04 -20.82
CA VAL A 177 14.51 -16.32 -19.55
C VAL A 177 13.49 -17.09 -18.71
N THR A 178 13.85 -17.41 -17.47
CA THR A 178 12.95 -18.15 -16.56
C THR A 178 11.86 -17.25 -15.99
N PHE A 179 10.61 -17.71 -16.03
CA PHE A 179 9.50 -17.09 -15.29
C PHE A 179 9.58 -17.47 -13.81
N MET A 180 9.63 -16.48 -12.90
CA MET A 180 9.69 -16.74 -11.45
C MET A 180 8.28 -16.89 -10.85
N GLY A 181 7.59 -17.97 -11.22
CA GLY A 181 6.25 -18.31 -10.76
C GLY A 181 5.87 -19.74 -11.14
N PRO A 182 4.59 -20.12 -10.98
CA PRO A 182 4.10 -21.42 -11.41
C PRO A 182 4.13 -21.57 -12.95
N PRO A 183 4.14 -22.81 -13.47
CA PRO A 183 4.08 -23.06 -14.90
C PRO A 183 2.74 -22.60 -15.49
N ALA A 184 2.72 -22.26 -16.77
CA ALA A 184 1.54 -21.75 -17.48
C ALA A 184 0.31 -22.67 -17.34
N SER A 185 0.53 -23.99 -17.31
CA SER A 185 -0.54 -24.99 -17.10
C SER A 185 -1.24 -24.87 -15.74
N ALA A 186 -0.52 -24.52 -14.68
CA ALA A 186 -1.09 -24.32 -13.35
C ALA A 186 -1.87 -22.99 -13.28
N ILE A 187 -1.40 -21.96 -13.98
CA ILE A 187 -2.11 -20.67 -14.13
C ILE A 187 -3.41 -20.87 -14.92
N ASP A 188 -3.36 -21.52 -16.08
CA ASP A 188 -4.54 -21.85 -16.91
C ASP A 188 -5.56 -22.71 -16.13
N ALA A 189 -5.08 -23.70 -15.35
CA ALA A 189 -5.94 -24.58 -14.56
C ALA A 189 -6.72 -23.83 -13.46
N MET A 190 -6.09 -22.87 -12.78
CA MET A 190 -6.72 -22.11 -11.70
C MET A 190 -7.53 -20.91 -12.18
N GLY A 191 -7.24 -20.37 -13.38
CA GLY A 191 -7.97 -19.24 -13.97
C GLY A 191 -9.43 -19.53 -14.36
N SER A 192 -9.89 -20.78 -14.30
CA SER A 192 -11.28 -21.17 -14.59
C SER A 192 -11.96 -21.79 -13.37
N LYS A 193 -13.02 -21.12 -12.86
CA LYS A 193 -13.75 -21.51 -11.63
C LYS A 193 -14.38 -22.91 -11.67
N SER A 194 -14.71 -23.44 -12.85
CA SER A 194 -15.27 -24.79 -12.98
C SER A 194 -14.16 -25.85 -12.97
N ALA A 195 -13.13 -25.65 -13.80
CA ALA A 195 -11.99 -26.57 -13.89
C ALA A 195 -11.21 -26.65 -12.57
N SER A 196 -10.98 -25.51 -11.90
CA SER A 196 -10.28 -25.47 -10.62
C SER A 196 -11.02 -26.29 -9.56
N LYS A 197 -12.35 -26.14 -9.45
CA LYS A 197 -13.17 -26.93 -8.52
C LYS A 197 -13.16 -28.43 -8.83
N GLU A 198 -13.17 -28.83 -10.09
CA GLU A 198 -13.08 -30.25 -10.48
C GLU A 198 -11.73 -30.84 -10.05
N ILE A 199 -10.63 -30.12 -10.29
CA ILE A 199 -9.29 -30.52 -9.85
C ILE A 199 -9.22 -30.61 -8.32
N MET A 200 -9.78 -29.63 -7.60
CA MET A 200 -9.78 -29.62 -6.13
C MET A 200 -10.61 -30.76 -5.53
N LEU A 201 -11.80 -31.05 -6.08
CA LEU A 201 -12.62 -32.18 -5.64
C LEU A 201 -11.90 -33.51 -5.88
N ASN A 202 -11.26 -33.68 -7.04
CA ASN A 202 -10.44 -34.86 -7.35
C ASN A 202 -9.19 -34.97 -6.45
N ALA A 203 -8.67 -33.84 -5.95
CA ALA A 203 -7.59 -33.77 -4.97
C ALA A 203 -8.04 -33.99 -3.51
N GLY A 204 -9.34 -34.20 -3.25
CA GLY A 204 -9.88 -34.37 -1.90
C GLY A 204 -9.90 -33.07 -1.07
N VAL A 205 -9.88 -31.91 -1.74
CA VAL A 205 -10.01 -30.58 -1.14
C VAL A 205 -11.50 -30.19 -1.14
N PRO A 206 -12.07 -29.76 0.00
CA PRO A 206 -13.49 -29.42 0.07
C PRO A 206 -13.79 -28.15 -0.73
N CYS A 207 -14.75 -28.21 -1.65
CA CYS A 207 -15.26 -27.06 -2.39
C CYS A 207 -16.65 -26.65 -1.87
N VAL A 208 -17.02 -25.38 -2.01
CA VAL A 208 -18.34 -24.87 -1.58
C VAL A 208 -19.45 -25.70 -2.26
N PRO A 209 -20.41 -26.28 -1.50
CA PRO A 209 -21.53 -27.04 -2.07
C PRO A 209 -22.30 -26.21 -3.08
N GLY A 210 -22.51 -26.75 -4.28
CA GLY A 210 -23.06 -25.97 -5.38
C GLY A 210 -23.29 -26.76 -6.66
N TYR A 211 -24.00 -26.12 -7.60
CA TYR A 211 -24.19 -26.57 -8.97
C TYR A 211 -23.30 -25.77 -9.92
N HIS A 212 -22.52 -26.49 -10.73
CA HIS A 212 -21.47 -25.95 -11.60
C HIS A 212 -21.52 -26.49 -13.04
N GLY A 213 -22.62 -27.17 -13.41
CA GLY A 213 -22.77 -27.83 -14.71
C GLY A 213 -23.31 -26.92 -15.82
N HIS A 214 -23.48 -27.50 -17.01
CA HIS A 214 -23.86 -26.77 -18.23
C HIS A 214 -25.38 -26.57 -18.42
N GLU A 215 -26.23 -27.19 -17.60
CA GLU A 215 -27.68 -26.95 -17.65
C GLU A 215 -28.00 -25.59 -17.05
N GLN A 216 -28.86 -24.82 -17.71
CA GLN A 216 -29.13 -23.41 -17.36
C GLN A 216 -30.63 -23.06 -17.38
N ASP A 217 -31.52 -24.04 -17.57
CA ASP A 217 -32.96 -23.86 -17.38
C ASP A 217 -33.28 -23.35 -15.96
N GLU A 218 -34.15 -22.35 -15.88
CA GLU A 218 -34.52 -21.67 -14.62
C GLU A 218 -35.10 -22.63 -13.57
N LYS A 219 -35.95 -23.58 -13.98
CA LYS A 219 -36.60 -24.53 -13.06
C LYS A 219 -35.61 -25.59 -12.59
N PHE A 220 -34.73 -26.04 -13.48
CA PHE A 220 -33.63 -26.92 -13.09
C PHE A 220 -32.70 -26.22 -12.08
N LEU A 221 -32.31 -24.97 -12.36
CA LEU A 221 -31.46 -24.16 -11.48
C LEU A 221 -32.14 -23.91 -10.12
N ALA A 222 -33.44 -23.61 -10.09
CA ALA A 222 -34.21 -23.48 -8.85
C ALA A 222 -34.22 -24.79 -8.05
N ALA A 223 -34.43 -25.94 -8.70
CA ALA A 223 -34.38 -27.24 -8.04
C ALA A 223 -32.98 -27.59 -7.50
N GLN A 224 -31.90 -27.09 -8.10
CA GLN A 224 -30.56 -27.19 -7.50
C GLN A 224 -30.40 -26.23 -6.29
N ALA A 225 -30.93 -25.00 -6.35
CA ALA A 225 -30.92 -24.08 -5.22
C ALA A 225 -31.69 -24.63 -4.01
N ASP A 226 -32.86 -25.22 -4.24
CA ASP A 226 -33.65 -25.91 -3.20
C ASP A 226 -32.86 -27.07 -2.57
N LYS A 227 -32.11 -27.84 -3.37
CA LYS A 227 -31.27 -28.96 -2.93
C LYS A 227 -30.02 -28.51 -2.16
N ILE A 228 -29.43 -27.37 -2.51
CA ILE A 228 -28.33 -26.72 -1.77
C ILE A 228 -28.86 -26.09 -0.46
N GLY A 229 -30.13 -25.67 -0.47
CA GLY A 229 -30.82 -24.97 0.60
C GLY A 229 -30.42 -23.49 0.68
N TYR A 230 -31.40 -22.62 0.87
CA TYR A 230 -31.18 -21.18 0.99
C TYR A 230 -30.44 -20.80 2.30
N PRO A 231 -29.81 -19.61 2.38
CA PRO A 231 -29.51 -18.71 1.25
C PRO A 231 -28.52 -19.34 0.26
N VAL A 232 -28.63 -18.96 -1.01
CA VAL A 232 -27.71 -19.37 -2.09
C VAL A 232 -27.11 -18.15 -2.78
N LEU A 233 -25.92 -18.33 -3.34
CA LEU A 233 -25.16 -17.32 -4.07
C LEU A 233 -25.02 -17.74 -5.53
N ILE A 234 -25.70 -17.00 -6.41
CA ILE A 234 -25.60 -17.14 -7.86
C ILE A 234 -24.38 -16.32 -8.31
N LYS A 235 -23.47 -16.92 -9.10
CA LYS A 235 -22.27 -16.26 -9.62
C LYS A 235 -22.15 -16.46 -11.13
N ALA A 236 -21.64 -15.47 -11.85
CA ALA A 236 -21.16 -15.66 -13.21
C ALA A 236 -19.98 -16.66 -13.25
N VAL A 237 -19.98 -17.57 -14.23
CA VAL A 237 -18.86 -18.52 -14.44
C VAL A 237 -17.58 -17.78 -14.81
N LYS A 238 -17.66 -16.80 -15.72
CA LYS A 238 -16.56 -15.92 -16.11
C LYS A 238 -16.45 -14.68 -15.20
N GLY A 239 -15.26 -14.12 -15.12
CA GLY A 239 -14.96 -12.86 -14.41
C GLY A 239 -14.73 -12.98 -12.90
N GLY A 240 -14.04 -12.00 -12.33
CA GLY A 240 -13.71 -11.91 -10.89
C GLY A 240 -14.19 -10.60 -10.25
N GLY A 241 -13.80 -10.35 -9.00
CA GLY A 241 -14.09 -9.09 -8.30
C GLY A 241 -15.57 -8.86 -7.97
N GLY A 242 -16.35 -9.93 -7.76
CA GLY A 242 -17.74 -9.87 -7.29
C GLY A 242 -18.80 -9.42 -8.31
N LYS A 243 -18.40 -8.99 -9.52
CA LYS A 243 -19.33 -8.66 -10.61
C LYS A 243 -20.11 -9.90 -11.06
N GLY A 244 -21.41 -9.73 -11.33
CA GLY A 244 -22.32 -10.82 -11.71
C GLY A 244 -22.73 -11.75 -10.57
N MET A 245 -22.55 -11.35 -9.30
CA MET A 245 -23.03 -12.11 -8.14
C MET A 245 -24.40 -11.63 -7.65
N LYS A 246 -25.30 -12.54 -7.23
CA LYS A 246 -26.59 -12.24 -6.58
C LYS A 246 -26.89 -13.27 -5.49
N ILE A 247 -27.37 -12.81 -4.34
CA ILE A 247 -27.85 -13.67 -3.25
C ILE A 247 -29.36 -13.87 -3.44
N ALA A 248 -29.84 -15.09 -3.23
CA ALA A 248 -31.26 -15.39 -3.03
C ALA A 248 -31.43 -16.00 -1.63
N ASN A 249 -32.26 -15.37 -0.79
CA ASN A 249 -32.49 -15.83 0.59
C ASN A 249 -33.67 -16.82 0.69
N SER A 250 -34.47 -16.92 -0.38
CA SER A 250 -35.65 -17.77 -0.48
C SER A 250 -35.87 -18.22 -1.93
N ALA A 251 -36.70 -19.26 -2.14
CA ALA A 251 -37.10 -19.71 -3.47
C ALA A 251 -37.90 -18.65 -4.23
N GLN A 252 -38.61 -17.77 -3.52
CA GLN A 252 -39.36 -16.65 -4.08
C GLN A 252 -38.45 -15.59 -4.70
N GLU A 253 -37.27 -15.34 -4.13
CA GLU A 253 -36.28 -14.40 -4.65
C GLU A 253 -35.44 -14.97 -5.82
N PHE A 254 -35.43 -16.30 -5.98
CA PHE A 254 -34.45 -16.97 -6.85
C PHE A 254 -34.55 -16.57 -8.32
N SER A 255 -35.77 -16.46 -8.88
CA SER A 255 -36.01 -16.10 -10.29
C SER A 255 -35.48 -14.68 -10.62
N ASP A 256 -35.77 -13.71 -9.76
CA ASP A 256 -35.30 -12.33 -9.92
C ASP A 256 -33.78 -12.23 -9.73
N ALA A 257 -33.23 -12.93 -8.74
CA ALA A 257 -31.79 -13.00 -8.50
C ALA A 257 -31.04 -13.64 -9.68
N LEU A 258 -31.55 -14.74 -10.23
CA LEU A 258 -31.00 -15.42 -11.41
C LEU A 258 -31.05 -14.50 -12.64
N SER A 259 -32.21 -13.95 -12.95
CA SER A 259 -32.42 -13.02 -14.07
C SER A 259 -31.53 -11.78 -13.94
N SER A 260 -31.28 -11.30 -12.72
CA SER A 260 -30.37 -10.19 -12.45
C SER A 260 -28.90 -10.59 -12.68
N ALA A 261 -28.47 -11.75 -12.18
CA ALA A 261 -27.11 -12.27 -12.35
C ALA A 261 -26.78 -12.54 -13.83
N GLN A 262 -27.64 -13.23 -14.57
CA GLN A 262 -27.43 -13.56 -15.99
C GLN A 262 -27.32 -12.31 -16.87
N ARG A 263 -28.15 -11.28 -16.63
CA ARG A 263 -28.05 -9.99 -17.36
C ARG A 263 -26.75 -9.26 -17.07
N GLU A 264 -26.29 -9.25 -15.81
CA GLU A 264 -25.02 -8.63 -15.44
C GLU A 264 -23.81 -9.41 -15.99
N ALA A 265 -23.85 -10.74 -15.96
CA ALA A 265 -22.84 -11.62 -16.54
C ALA A 265 -22.72 -11.40 -18.06
N LEU A 266 -23.85 -11.43 -18.78
CA LEU A 266 -23.90 -11.21 -20.23
C LEU A 266 -23.35 -9.82 -20.60
N LYS A 267 -23.75 -8.78 -19.86
CA LYS A 267 -23.26 -7.40 -20.06
C LYS A 267 -21.77 -7.25 -19.77
N SER A 268 -21.24 -7.96 -18.77
CA SER A 268 -19.85 -7.77 -18.28
C SER A 268 -18.84 -8.67 -18.99
N PHE A 269 -19.25 -9.85 -19.44
CA PHE A 269 -18.36 -10.93 -19.89
C PHE A 269 -18.78 -11.58 -21.22
N GLY A 270 -19.87 -11.12 -21.84
CA GLY A 270 -20.42 -11.71 -23.06
C GLY A 270 -20.99 -13.12 -22.89
N ASP A 271 -21.24 -13.53 -21.65
CA ASP A 271 -21.65 -14.90 -21.29
C ASP A 271 -22.68 -14.84 -20.16
N ALA A 272 -23.85 -15.46 -20.37
CA ALA A 272 -24.93 -15.51 -19.39
C ALA A 272 -24.80 -16.69 -18.39
N THR A 273 -23.82 -17.59 -18.59
CA THR A 273 -23.71 -18.82 -17.81
C THR A 273 -23.38 -18.53 -16.35
N VAL A 274 -24.20 -19.06 -15.45
CA VAL A 274 -24.05 -18.94 -13.99
C VAL A 274 -23.86 -20.29 -13.32
N LEU A 275 -23.31 -20.23 -12.11
CA LEU A 275 -23.23 -21.32 -11.14
C LEU A 275 -23.95 -20.92 -9.85
N ILE A 276 -24.39 -21.91 -9.06
CA ILE A 276 -25.09 -21.70 -7.78
C ILE A 276 -24.25 -22.32 -6.67
N GLU A 277 -23.98 -21.56 -5.62
CA GLU A 277 -23.26 -22.02 -4.43
C GLU A 277 -24.10 -21.82 -3.17
N LYS A 278 -23.79 -22.57 -2.10
CA LYS A 278 -24.28 -22.26 -0.77
C LYS A 278 -23.76 -20.87 -0.34
N TYR A 279 -24.65 -19.97 0.07
CA TYR A 279 -24.22 -18.72 0.67
C TYR A 279 -23.88 -18.95 2.15
N LEU A 280 -22.70 -18.48 2.56
CA LEU A 280 -22.24 -18.47 3.94
C LEU A 280 -22.52 -17.08 4.51
N THR A 281 -23.18 -17.02 5.67
CA THR A 281 -23.75 -15.77 6.21
C THR A 281 -22.77 -14.94 7.01
N ALA A 282 -21.86 -15.61 7.74
CA ALA A 282 -20.72 -15.01 8.44
C ALA A 282 -19.43 -15.72 7.99
N PRO A 283 -18.89 -15.40 6.79
CA PRO A 283 -17.70 -16.05 6.28
C PRO A 283 -16.44 -15.44 6.88
N ARG A 284 -15.45 -16.26 7.21
CA ARG A 284 -14.05 -15.84 7.37
C ARG A 284 -13.28 -16.16 6.10
N HIS A 285 -12.45 -15.23 5.65
CA HIS A 285 -11.50 -15.45 4.56
C HIS A 285 -10.15 -15.84 5.18
N VAL A 286 -9.81 -17.13 5.13
CA VAL A 286 -8.54 -17.65 5.63
C VAL A 286 -7.79 -18.29 4.48
N GLU A 287 -6.54 -17.94 4.30
CA GLU A 287 -5.73 -18.36 3.18
C GLU A 287 -4.43 -19.02 3.63
N VAL A 288 -3.91 -19.97 2.86
CA VAL A 288 -2.71 -20.72 3.21
C VAL A 288 -1.60 -20.39 2.23
N GLN A 289 -0.45 -19.93 2.74
CA GLN A 289 0.75 -19.81 1.94
C GLN A 289 1.24 -21.20 1.57
N VAL A 290 1.39 -21.47 0.27
CA VAL A 290 2.08 -22.68 -0.20
C VAL A 290 3.38 -22.32 -0.90
N PHE A 291 4.31 -23.26 -0.87
CA PHE A 291 5.53 -23.22 -1.67
C PHE A 291 5.79 -24.61 -2.26
N ALA A 292 6.14 -24.67 -3.54
CA ALA A 292 6.45 -25.92 -4.24
C ALA A 292 7.72 -25.79 -5.10
N ASP A 293 8.44 -26.89 -5.32
CA ASP A 293 9.64 -26.92 -6.17
C ASP A 293 9.49 -27.83 -7.41
N THR A 294 10.47 -27.72 -8.31
CA THR A 294 10.53 -28.53 -9.55
C THR A 294 10.94 -29.99 -9.32
N HIS A 295 11.09 -30.42 -8.06
CA HIS A 295 11.41 -31.79 -7.65
C HIS A 295 10.18 -32.51 -7.07
N GLY A 296 9.02 -31.85 -7.00
CA GLY A 296 7.77 -32.40 -6.48
C GLY A 296 7.54 -32.20 -4.98
N ASN A 297 8.44 -31.49 -4.29
CA ASN A 297 8.21 -31.09 -2.90
C ASN A 297 7.22 -29.93 -2.85
N ALA A 298 6.32 -29.93 -1.87
CA ALA A 298 5.49 -28.77 -1.55
C ALA A 298 5.14 -28.75 -0.07
N VAL A 299 5.12 -27.56 0.51
CA VAL A 299 4.90 -27.25 1.93
C VAL A 299 3.91 -26.10 2.08
N TYR A 300 3.28 -25.98 3.25
CA TYR A 300 2.51 -24.81 3.69
C TYR A 300 3.26 -24.04 4.78
N ILE A 301 3.17 -22.70 4.75
CA ILE A 301 3.93 -21.78 5.61
C ILE A 301 2.96 -20.84 6.34
N SER A 302 2.28 -21.36 7.37
CA SER A 302 1.15 -20.70 8.06
C SER A 302 -0.07 -20.43 7.16
N GLU A 303 -1.22 -20.32 7.80
CA GLU A 303 -2.38 -19.62 7.29
C GLU A 303 -2.34 -18.12 7.67
N ARG A 304 -3.14 -17.31 6.97
CA ARG A 304 -3.41 -15.89 7.23
C ARG A 304 -4.92 -15.66 7.28
N ASP A 305 -5.42 -14.83 8.18
CA ASP A 305 -6.80 -14.33 8.13
C ASP A 305 -6.83 -12.96 7.43
N CYS A 306 -7.62 -12.89 6.36
CA CYS A 306 -7.81 -11.71 5.52
C CYS A 306 -9.28 -11.25 5.50
N SER A 307 -10.07 -11.65 6.52
CA SER A 307 -11.52 -11.41 6.57
C SER A 307 -11.88 -9.92 6.59
N VAL A 308 -11.03 -9.05 7.12
CA VAL A 308 -11.34 -7.63 7.27
C VAL A 308 -11.08 -6.89 5.96
N GLN A 309 -12.09 -6.92 5.10
CA GLN A 309 -12.06 -6.39 3.73
C GLN A 309 -13.22 -5.42 3.46
N ARG A 310 -12.99 -4.44 2.58
CA ARG A 310 -13.97 -3.46 2.09
C ARG A 310 -14.27 -3.76 0.61
N ARG A 311 -15.50 -4.18 0.26
CA ARG A 311 -15.86 -4.50 -1.15
C ARG A 311 -14.86 -5.44 -1.87
N HIS A 312 -14.38 -6.48 -1.18
CA HIS A 312 -13.35 -7.43 -1.63
C HIS A 312 -11.91 -6.88 -1.75
N GLN A 313 -11.65 -5.64 -1.31
CA GLN A 313 -10.30 -5.10 -1.08
C GLN A 313 -9.89 -5.45 0.36
N LYS A 314 -8.87 -6.29 0.55
CA LYS A 314 -8.31 -6.61 1.88
C LYS A 314 -7.67 -5.35 2.49
N ILE A 315 -7.84 -5.12 3.80
CA ILE A 315 -7.44 -3.86 4.48
C ILE A 315 -6.45 -4.10 5.62
N ILE A 316 -6.68 -5.15 6.42
CA ILE A 316 -5.77 -5.62 7.46
C ILE A 316 -5.77 -7.15 7.44
N GLU A 317 -4.59 -7.73 7.60
CA GLU A 317 -4.30 -9.15 7.51
C GLU A 317 -3.52 -9.61 8.73
N GLU A 318 -3.73 -10.84 9.18
CA GLU A 318 -3.03 -11.39 10.35
C GLU A 318 -2.58 -12.84 10.19
N ALA A 319 -1.46 -13.19 10.82
CA ALA A 319 -0.92 -14.55 10.85
C ALA A 319 -0.38 -14.89 12.25
N PRO A 320 -0.64 -16.09 12.79
CA PRO A 320 -1.63 -17.08 12.31
C PRO A 320 -3.07 -16.54 12.40
N ALA A 321 -4.04 -17.27 11.84
CA ALA A 321 -5.45 -16.89 11.91
C ALA A 321 -6.02 -17.12 13.33
N PRO A 322 -6.80 -16.17 13.89
CA PRO A 322 -7.25 -16.25 15.27
C PRO A 322 -8.25 -17.39 15.48
N HIS A 323 -8.22 -18.00 16.67
CA HIS A 323 -9.18 -19.01 17.13
C HIS A 323 -9.29 -20.29 16.28
N LEU A 324 -8.34 -20.59 15.39
CA LEU A 324 -8.27 -21.89 14.72
C LEU A 324 -7.46 -22.90 15.56
N PRO A 325 -8.02 -24.08 15.91
CA PRO A 325 -7.28 -25.15 16.57
C PRO A 325 -6.19 -25.74 15.67
N ASP A 326 -5.09 -26.24 16.26
CA ASP A 326 -3.93 -26.71 15.50
C ASP A 326 -4.22 -27.92 14.60
N ALA A 327 -5.19 -28.76 14.95
CA ALA A 327 -5.66 -29.84 14.09
C ALA A 327 -6.30 -29.32 12.78
N LEU A 328 -7.11 -28.25 12.88
CA LEU A 328 -7.75 -27.60 11.72
C LEU A 328 -6.73 -26.79 10.90
N ARG A 329 -5.80 -26.09 11.57
CA ARG A 329 -4.66 -25.43 10.93
C ARG A 329 -3.82 -26.40 10.12
N LYS A 330 -3.52 -27.58 10.69
CA LYS A 330 -2.84 -28.66 9.98
C LYS A 330 -3.67 -29.17 8.80
N GLU A 331 -4.96 -29.42 8.97
CA GLU A 331 -5.82 -29.90 7.87
C GLU A 331 -5.87 -28.89 6.72
N LEU A 332 -6.11 -27.60 7.00
CA LEU A 332 -6.05 -26.51 6.01
C LEU A 332 -4.72 -26.51 5.25
N GLY A 333 -3.60 -26.67 5.97
CA GLY A 333 -2.26 -26.81 5.39
C GLY A 333 -2.10 -28.01 4.46
N GLU A 334 -2.52 -29.20 4.91
CA GLU A 334 -2.46 -30.43 4.13
C GLU A 334 -3.37 -30.37 2.88
N LYS A 335 -4.56 -29.77 2.99
CA LYS A 335 -5.44 -29.50 1.83
C LYS A 335 -4.83 -28.50 0.85
N ALA A 336 -4.17 -27.44 1.34
CA ALA A 336 -3.49 -26.48 0.47
C ALA A 336 -2.30 -27.10 -0.28
N VAL A 337 -1.53 -27.97 0.38
CA VAL A 337 -0.46 -28.75 -0.28
C VAL A 337 -1.03 -29.76 -1.28
N ALA A 338 -2.18 -30.39 -0.98
CA ALA A 338 -2.88 -31.25 -1.94
C ALA A 338 -3.33 -30.47 -3.19
N ALA A 339 -3.93 -29.28 -3.01
CA ALA A 339 -4.30 -28.37 -4.09
C ALA A 339 -3.11 -28.00 -4.99
N ALA A 340 -1.99 -27.58 -4.38
CA ALA A 340 -0.77 -27.22 -5.10
C ALA A 340 -0.18 -28.41 -5.89
N LYS A 341 -0.16 -29.61 -5.30
CA LYS A 341 0.33 -30.83 -5.97
C LYS A 341 -0.58 -31.26 -7.13
N ALA A 342 -1.90 -31.11 -6.99
CA ALA A 342 -2.87 -31.51 -8.02
C ALA A 342 -2.75 -30.71 -9.34
N VAL A 343 -2.23 -29.48 -9.28
CA VAL A 343 -2.02 -28.62 -10.48
C VAL A 343 -0.57 -28.62 -10.99
N GLY A 344 0.35 -29.35 -10.34
CA GLY A 344 1.78 -29.30 -10.64
C GLY A 344 2.39 -27.92 -10.34
N TYR A 345 2.00 -27.30 -9.22
CA TYR A 345 2.41 -25.94 -8.86
C TYR A 345 3.92 -25.81 -8.59
N VAL A 346 4.49 -24.63 -8.85
CA VAL A 346 5.91 -24.30 -8.59
C VAL A 346 6.02 -22.87 -8.05
N GLY A 347 6.95 -22.62 -7.14
CA GLY A 347 7.18 -21.31 -6.53
C GLY A 347 6.19 -20.98 -5.41
N ALA A 348 6.04 -19.69 -5.11
CA ALA A 348 5.10 -19.18 -4.12
C ALA A 348 3.67 -19.17 -4.69
N GLY A 349 2.69 -19.60 -3.90
CA GLY A 349 1.26 -19.52 -4.22
C GLY A 349 0.42 -19.36 -2.97
N THR A 350 -0.88 -19.12 -3.13
CA THR A 350 -1.79 -19.05 -1.98
C THR A 350 -3.14 -19.67 -2.31
N VAL A 351 -3.58 -20.58 -1.44
CA VAL A 351 -4.90 -21.23 -1.53
C VAL A 351 -5.85 -20.48 -0.60
N GLU A 352 -6.85 -19.83 -1.17
CA GLU A 352 -7.85 -19.04 -0.44
C GLU A 352 -9.04 -19.95 -0.06
N PHE A 353 -9.37 -20.01 1.23
CA PHE A 353 -10.52 -20.73 1.77
C PHE A 353 -11.54 -19.76 2.39
N ILE A 354 -12.80 -20.15 2.34
CA ILE A 354 -13.87 -19.54 3.16
C ILE A 354 -14.25 -20.52 4.27
N LEU A 355 -14.30 -20.02 5.50
CA LEU A 355 -14.73 -20.73 6.71
C LEU A 355 -16.08 -20.18 7.20
N ASP A 356 -16.95 -21.02 7.76
CA ASP A 356 -18.06 -20.56 8.62
C ASP A 356 -17.49 -20.02 9.93
N ALA A 357 -17.70 -18.74 10.25
CA ALA A 357 -17.13 -18.11 11.45
C ALA A 357 -17.63 -18.71 12.77
N GLN A 358 -18.80 -19.36 12.78
CA GLN A 358 -19.34 -20.06 13.96
C GLN A 358 -18.85 -21.51 14.06
N ARG A 359 -18.42 -22.08 12.94
CA ARG A 359 -18.07 -23.49 12.78
C ARG A 359 -16.93 -23.66 11.79
N PRO A 360 -15.69 -23.24 12.16
CA PRO A 360 -14.57 -23.13 11.24
C PRO A 360 -14.09 -24.47 10.67
N GLU A 361 -14.55 -25.61 11.21
CA GLU A 361 -14.37 -26.94 10.60
C GLU A 361 -15.10 -27.07 9.25
N ASN A 362 -16.11 -26.23 8.97
CA ASN A 362 -16.74 -26.12 7.66
C ASN A 362 -15.96 -25.10 6.81
N PHE A 363 -14.81 -25.53 6.31
CA PHE A 363 -13.96 -24.77 5.39
C PHE A 363 -14.10 -25.25 3.95
N TYR A 364 -14.00 -24.32 3.01
CA TYR A 364 -14.20 -24.59 1.58
C TYR A 364 -13.22 -23.78 0.72
N PHE A 365 -12.62 -24.42 -0.29
CA PHE A 365 -11.82 -23.79 -1.32
C PHE A 365 -12.64 -22.73 -2.08
N MET A 366 -12.09 -21.53 -2.20
CA MET A 366 -12.62 -20.43 -3.01
C MET A 366 -11.86 -20.34 -4.33
N GLU A 367 -10.55 -20.05 -4.27
CA GLU A 367 -9.66 -20.00 -5.43
C GLU A 367 -8.18 -20.19 -5.03
N MET A 368 -7.28 -20.30 -6.01
CA MET A 368 -5.84 -20.35 -5.78
C MET A 368 -5.18 -19.21 -6.55
N ASN A 369 -4.57 -18.28 -5.82
CA ASN A 369 -3.82 -17.17 -6.39
C ASN A 369 -2.43 -17.68 -6.82
N THR A 370 -2.12 -17.53 -8.10
CA THR A 370 -1.02 -18.22 -8.80
C THR A 370 0.29 -17.41 -8.79
N ARG A 371 0.56 -16.80 -7.63
CA ARG A 371 1.59 -15.77 -7.42
C ARG A 371 1.91 -15.60 -5.94
N LEU A 372 2.92 -14.77 -5.65
CA LEU A 372 3.08 -14.17 -4.33
C LEU A 372 1.87 -13.28 -4.00
N GLN A 373 1.36 -13.34 -2.77
CA GLN A 373 0.35 -12.40 -2.28
C GLN A 373 0.97 -11.04 -1.87
N VAL A 374 0.14 -10.02 -1.69
CA VAL A 374 0.60 -8.70 -1.20
C VAL A 374 1.01 -8.82 0.26
N GLU A 375 0.15 -9.49 1.02
CA GLU A 375 0.15 -9.86 2.44
C GLU A 375 1.12 -11.00 2.80
N HIS A 376 2.03 -11.36 1.90
CA HIS A 376 3.10 -12.32 2.21
C HIS A 376 3.99 -11.92 3.42
N PRO A 377 4.21 -10.63 3.78
CA PRO A 377 5.04 -10.27 4.91
C PRO A 377 4.57 -10.79 6.27
N VAL A 378 3.26 -10.95 6.56
CA VAL A 378 2.85 -11.52 7.86
C VAL A 378 3.32 -12.97 8.01
N THR A 379 3.33 -13.73 6.91
CA THR A 379 3.93 -15.08 6.87
C THR A 379 5.44 -15.01 7.10
N GLU A 380 6.16 -14.07 6.49
CA GLU A 380 7.60 -13.87 6.71
C GLU A 380 7.91 -13.49 8.16
N MET A 381 7.06 -12.69 8.80
CA MET A 381 7.20 -12.30 10.19
C MET A 381 7.08 -13.48 11.15
N VAL A 382 6.08 -14.35 10.98
CA VAL A 382 5.90 -15.52 11.88
C VAL A 382 6.88 -16.66 11.59
N SER A 383 7.28 -16.87 10.33
CA SER A 383 8.19 -17.95 9.92
C SER A 383 9.69 -17.60 9.93
N GLY A 384 10.04 -16.31 9.93
CA GLY A 384 11.44 -15.85 9.81
C GLY A 384 12.05 -15.98 8.40
N LEU A 385 11.27 -16.43 7.41
CA LEU A 385 11.71 -16.66 6.03
C LEU A 385 11.70 -15.39 5.17
N ASP A 386 12.34 -15.46 4.01
CA ASP A 386 12.16 -14.52 2.89
C ASP A 386 11.59 -15.32 1.71
N LEU A 387 10.33 -15.05 1.35
CA LEU A 387 9.63 -15.82 0.32
C LEU A 387 10.11 -15.47 -1.09
N VAL A 388 10.71 -14.28 -1.28
CA VAL A 388 11.36 -13.88 -2.53
C VAL A 388 12.72 -14.58 -2.70
N GLU A 389 13.46 -14.82 -1.60
CA GLU A 389 14.65 -15.68 -1.61
C GLU A 389 14.28 -17.11 -2.03
N TRP A 390 13.21 -17.67 -1.49
CA TRP A 390 12.72 -18.99 -1.90
C TRP A 390 12.24 -19.01 -3.37
N GLN A 391 11.69 -17.91 -3.89
CA GLN A 391 11.33 -17.82 -5.32
C GLN A 391 12.58 -17.82 -6.22
N LEU A 392 13.69 -17.21 -5.78
CA LEU A 392 14.97 -17.25 -6.48
C LEU A 392 15.58 -18.66 -6.48
N GLU A 393 15.58 -19.35 -5.33
CA GLU A 393 16.08 -20.72 -5.21
C GLU A 393 15.29 -21.70 -6.10
N VAL A 394 13.96 -21.67 -6.03
CA VAL A 394 13.11 -22.57 -6.83
C VAL A 394 13.19 -22.23 -8.34
N ALA A 395 13.30 -20.95 -8.72
CA ALA A 395 13.48 -20.55 -10.12
C ALA A 395 14.87 -20.90 -10.69
N ALA A 396 15.91 -20.96 -9.84
CA ALA A 396 17.18 -21.59 -10.21
C ALA A 396 17.05 -23.12 -10.36
N GLY A 397 15.97 -23.72 -9.88
CA GLY A 397 15.70 -25.15 -9.89
C GLY A 397 16.43 -25.89 -8.77
N ASN A 398 16.71 -25.21 -7.65
CA ASN A 398 17.07 -25.85 -6.39
C ASN A 398 15.80 -26.41 -5.72
N ARG A 399 15.98 -27.10 -4.59
CA ARG A 399 14.86 -27.64 -3.77
C ARG A 399 14.37 -26.61 -2.76
N LEU A 400 13.21 -26.86 -2.18
CA LEU A 400 12.76 -26.14 -0.98
C LEU A 400 13.85 -26.21 0.12
N PRO A 401 14.27 -25.07 0.72
CA PRO A 401 15.32 -25.07 1.74
C PRO A 401 14.97 -25.75 3.07
N LEU A 402 13.67 -26.01 3.33
CA LEU A 402 13.16 -26.66 4.53
C LEU A 402 11.97 -27.57 4.17
N LEU A 403 11.81 -28.67 4.91
CA LEU A 403 10.66 -29.57 4.89
C LEU A 403 9.55 -29.10 5.84
N GLN A 404 8.38 -29.74 5.77
CA GLN A 404 7.16 -29.30 6.48
C GLN A 404 7.30 -29.32 8.01
N ASP A 405 8.12 -30.23 8.54
CA ASP A 405 8.44 -30.45 9.94
C ASP A 405 9.62 -29.60 10.45
N GLU A 406 10.38 -28.98 9.54
CA GLU A 406 11.44 -28.01 9.85
C GLU A 406 10.91 -26.56 9.91
N LEU A 407 9.66 -26.33 9.49
CA LEU A 407 9.01 -25.01 9.50
C LEU A 407 8.48 -24.64 10.89
N LEU A 408 9.10 -23.62 11.48
CA LEU A 408 8.66 -23.02 12.76
C LEU A 408 7.81 -21.78 12.50
N ILE A 409 6.66 -21.68 13.18
CA ILE A 409 5.75 -20.53 13.15
C ILE A 409 5.68 -19.96 14.57
N GLU A 410 6.29 -18.81 14.81
CA GLU A 410 6.42 -18.20 16.14
C GLU A 410 5.74 -16.82 16.22
N GLY A 411 5.01 -16.57 17.32
CA GLY A 411 4.38 -15.28 17.61
C GLY A 411 3.17 -14.95 16.74
N HIS A 412 2.79 -13.68 16.71
CA HIS A 412 1.66 -13.17 15.92
C HIS A 412 2.06 -11.92 15.14
N ALA A 413 1.60 -11.80 13.90
CA ALA A 413 1.87 -10.67 13.02
C ALA A 413 0.59 -10.06 12.45
N PHE A 414 0.62 -8.75 12.22
CA PHE A 414 -0.41 -8.00 11.49
C PHE A 414 0.23 -7.19 10.37
N GLU A 415 -0.42 -7.12 9.21
CA GLU A 415 -0.15 -6.16 8.15
C GLU A 415 -1.38 -5.28 7.96
N ALA A 416 -1.18 -3.97 7.78
CA ALA A 416 -2.22 -3.01 7.43
C ALA A 416 -1.83 -2.27 6.14
N ARG A 417 -2.73 -2.30 5.15
CA ARG A 417 -2.52 -1.63 3.85
C ARG A 417 -2.80 -0.14 3.97
N ILE A 418 -1.76 0.68 3.80
CA ILE A 418 -1.85 2.13 3.85
C ILE A 418 -2.27 2.64 2.47
N TYR A 419 -3.54 2.98 2.32
CA TYR A 419 -4.16 3.42 1.07
C TYR A 419 -4.34 4.94 1.03
N ALA A 420 -4.08 5.52 -0.14
CA ALA A 420 -4.52 6.86 -0.51
C ALA A 420 -6.03 6.85 -0.82
N GLU A 421 -6.85 6.76 0.23
CA GLU A 421 -8.31 6.77 0.17
C GLU A 421 -8.89 7.67 1.27
N ASN A 422 -9.91 8.45 0.91
CA ASN A 422 -10.68 9.28 1.83
C ASN A 422 -11.83 8.47 2.43
N THR A 423 -11.67 8.01 3.67
CA THR A 423 -12.61 7.10 4.35
C THR A 423 -13.95 7.75 4.68
N ASP A 424 -13.95 9.02 5.10
CA ASP A 424 -15.16 9.82 5.32
C ASP A 424 -15.98 9.92 4.02
N ALA A 425 -15.29 10.04 2.87
CA ALA A 425 -15.89 10.06 1.54
C ALA A 425 -16.08 8.65 0.94
N ASN A 426 -16.50 7.67 1.74
CA ASN A 426 -16.84 6.30 1.29
C ASN A 426 -15.65 5.54 0.66
N PHE A 427 -14.44 5.83 1.14
CA PHE A 427 -13.16 5.36 0.58
C PHE A 427 -13.06 5.68 -0.92
N LEU A 428 -13.35 6.93 -1.31
CA LEU A 428 -12.91 7.42 -2.63
C LEU A 428 -11.38 7.45 -2.65
N PRO A 429 -10.72 6.93 -3.70
CA PRO A 429 -9.27 7.07 -3.82
C PRO A 429 -8.84 8.53 -3.94
N ASP A 430 -7.59 8.84 -3.63
CA ASP A 430 -7.04 10.19 -3.65
C ASP A 430 -5.62 10.20 -4.27
N THR A 431 -5.23 11.31 -4.89
CA THR A 431 -4.07 11.40 -5.78
C THR A 431 -3.40 12.76 -5.76
N GLY A 432 -2.12 12.80 -6.14
CA GLY A 432 -1.30 14.01 -6.11
C GLY A 432 -0.05 13.85 -5.23
N LYS A 433 0.58 14.98 -4.92
CA LYS A 433 1.92 15.00 -4.32
C LYS A 433 1.91 14.74 -2.82
N LEU A 434 2.78 13.85 -2.38
CA LEU A 434 3.10 13.63 -0.96
C LEU A 434 3.95 14.82 -0.45
N ILE A 435 3.30 15.75 0.24
CA ILE A 435 3.91 16.96 0.82
C ILE A 435 4.82 16.60 2.00
N HIS A 436 4.41 15.63 2.81
CA HIS A 436 5.18 15.08 3.92
C HIS A 436 4.86 13.60 4.11
N VAL A 437 5.89 12.80 4.37
CA VAL A 437 5.79 11.40 4.79
C VAL A 437 6.79 11.17 5.92
N SER A 438 6.28 10.78 7.09
CA SER A 438 7.09 10.19 8.16
C SER A 438 6.53 8.81 8.47
N LEU A 439 7.38 7.80 8.40
CA LEU A 439 7.03 6.40 8.66
C LEU A 439 7.35 6.06 10.12
N PRO A 440 6.61 5.14 10.77
CA PRO A 440 7.00 4.62 12.07
C PRO A 440 8.41 4.00 12.00
N PRO A 441 9.27 4.19 13.02
CA PRO A 441 10.62 3.64 13.03
C PRO A 441 10.62 2.11 12.88
N THR A 442 11.27 1.61 11.82
CA THR A 442 11.41 0.17 11.57
C THR A 442 12.53 -0.43 12.41
N THR A 443 12.28 -1.54 13.10
CA THR A 443 13.33 -2.29 13.82
C THR A 443 14.04 -3.31 12.92
N THR A 444 13.49 -3.62 11.74
CA THR A 444 14.15 -4.47 10.74
C THR A 444 15.24 -3.72 9.96
N LEU A 445 16.51 -4.14 10.06
CA LEU A 445 17.59 -3.67 9.18
C LEU A 445 17.48 -4.26 7.75
N THR A 446 16.91 -5.46 7.64
CA THR A 446 16.57 -6.13 6.37
C THR A 446 15.11 -6.52 6.39
N HIS A 447 14.39 -6.37 5.27
CA HIS A 447 12.98 -6.78 5.11
C HIS A 447 12.76 -8.31 5.08
N SER A 448 13.68 -9.04 5.69
CA SER A 448 13.69 -10.48 5.94
C SER A 448 14.21 -10.68 7.36
N ASN A 449 13.47 -11.40 8.20
CA ASN A 449 13.80 -11.60 9.63
C ASN A 449 14.88 -12.69 9.86
N THR A 450 15.73 -12.95 8.85
CA THR A 450 16.77 -13.98 8.83
C THR A 450 17.81 -13.86 9.95
N ALA A 451 17.88 -12.72 10.64
CA ALA A 451 18.72 -12.52 11.82
C ALA A 451 18.18 -13.23 13.09
N LEU A 452 16.88 -13.50 13.19
CA LEU A 452 16.28 -14.25 14.32
C LEU A 452 16.58 -15.75 14.25
N VAL A 453 16.90 -16.27 13.05
CA VAL A 453 17.23 -17.68 12.82
C VAL A 453 18.74 -17.83 12.70
N THR A 454 19.43 -17.83 13.85
CA THR A 454 20.85 -18.18 13.91
C THR A 454 21.03 -19.66 13.59
N ARG A 455 21.18 -19.98 12.29
CA ARG A 455 21.49 -21.34 11.83
C ARG A 455 22.87 -21.73 12.33
N THR A 456 22.96 -22.83 13.08
CA THR A 456 24.25 -23.45 13.41
C THR A 456 24.88 -24.07 12.16
N ALA A 457 26.19 -24.37 12.19
CA ALA A 457 26.92 -24.89 11.03
C ALA A 457 26.47 -26.28 10.54
N GLY A 458 25.49 -26.92 11.21
CA GLY A 458 24.83 -28.15 10.80
C GLY A 458 23.38 -27.97 10.32
N GLY A 459 22.94 -26.74 10.04
CA GLY A 459 21.58 -26.44 9.56
C GLY A 459 20.58 -26.11 10.67
N ASN A 460 20.69 -26.76 11.84
CA ASN A 460 19.77 -26.58 12.96
C ASN A 460 19.61 -25.10 13.36
N VAL A 461 18.35 -24.66 13.47
CA VAL A 461 17.94 -23.38 14.06
C VAL A 461 18.33 -23.35 15.54
N ALA A 462 19.02 -22.29 15.99
CA ALA A 462 19.27 -22.10 17.42
C ALA A 462 17.97 -21.78 18.15
N THR A 463 17.65 -22.55 19.21
CA THR A 463 16.43 -22.41 20.04
C THR A 463 16.51 -21.22 21.01
N ALA A 464 16.99 -20.08 20.51
CA ALA A 464 17.34 -18.89 21.27
C ALA A 464 16.90 -17.59 20.56
N SER A 465 15.85 -17.67 19.73
CA SER A 465 15.06 -16.50 19.34
C SER A 465 14.41 -15.92 20.60
N THR A 466 14.92 -14.79 21.12
CA THR A 466 14.07 -13.92 21.93
C THR A 466 13.08 -13.24 20.97
N PRO A 467 11.77 -13.50 21.08
CA PRO A 467 10.78 -12.90 20.17
C PRO A 467 10.65 -11.39 20.45
N GLU A 468 11.45 -10.60 19.74
CA GLU A 468 11.43 -9.14 19.81
C GLU A 468 10.15 -8.56 19.18
N ALA A 469 9.75 -7.39 19.68
CA ALA A 469 8.70 -6.57 19.07
C ALA A 469 9.22 -5.96 17.76
N VAL A 470 8.62 -6.32 16.62
CA VAL A 470 9.09 -5.86 15.31
C VAL A 470 8.12 -4.88 14.65
N VAL A 471 8.67 -3.85 14.02
CA VAL A 471 7.98 -2.95 13.08
C VAL A 471 8.75 -2.96 11.76
N ARG A 472 8.04 -3.22 10.66
CA ARG A 472 8.52 -3.27 9.28
C ARG A 472 7.59 -2.39 8.42
N VAL A 473 8.17 -1.67 7.46
CA VAL A 473 7.39 -0.92 6.46
C VAL A 473 7.91 -1.25 5.06
N ASP A 474 7.03 -1.83 4.26
CA ASP A 474 7.22 -2.06 2.83
C ASP A 474 6.55 -0.90 2.09
N THR A 475 7.29 -0.11 1.32
CA THR A 475 6.79 1.11 0.66
C THR A 475 7.52 1.37 -0.65
N GLY A 476 6.80 1.97 -1.61
CA GLY A 476 7.31 2.46 -2.90
C GLY A 476 7.32 3.99 -3.03
N PHE A 477 7.08 4.74 -1.95
CA PHE A 477 6.92 6.20 -1.96
C PHE A 477 7.62 6.88 -0.77
N VAL A 478 8.08 8.12 -0.98
CA VAL A 478 8.61 9.03 0.06
C VAL A 478 8.10 10.46 -0.13
N THR A 479 8.41 11.36 0.82
CA THR A 479 8.16 12.81 0.71
C THR A 479 8.65 13.37 -0.62
N GLY A 480 7.74 14.01 -1.37
CA GLY A 480 8.01 14.63 -2.66
C GLY A 480 7.62 13.79 -3.88
N ASP A 481 7.35 12.49 -3.73
CA ASP A 481 6.79 11.66 -4.81
C ASP A 481 5.30 11.99 -5.06
N GLU A 482 4.74 11.49 -6.18
CA GLU A 482 3.36 11.74 -6.60
C GLU A 482 2.57 10.43 -6.74
N ILE A 483 1.37 10.39 -6.17
CA ILE A 483 0.41 9.28 -6.31
C ILE A 483 -0.42 9.52 -7.57
N SER A 484 -0.15 8.75 -8.62
CA SER A 484 -0.76 8.92 -9.93
C SER A 484 -2.10 8.18 -10.08
N VAL A 485 -3.07 8.81 -10.75
CA VAL A 485 -4.40 8.25 -11.10
C VAL A 485 -4.36 6.94 -11.91
N HIS A 486 -3.22 6.58 -12.49
CA HIS A 486 -3.09 5.41 -13.37
C HIS A 486 -2.90 4.07 -12.63
N TYR A 487 -2.63 4.09 -11.32
CA TYR A 487 -2.24 2.91 -10.54
C TYR A 487 -3.07 2.73 -9.27
N ASP A 488 -2.74 1.66 -8.54
CA ASP A 488 -3.36 1.30 -7.26
C ASP A 488 -3.01 2.33 -6.15
N PRO A 489 -3.94 2.65 -5.22
CA PRO A 489 -3.72 3.65 -4.17
C PRO A 489 -2.82 3.21 -3.01
N MET A 490 -2.30 1.98 -2.97
CA MET A 490 -1.47 1.51 -1.86
C MET A 490 -0.12 2.23 -1.83
N ILE A 491 0.08 3.05 -0.80
CA ILE A 491 1.31 3.79 -0.52
C ILE A 491 2.35 2.84 0.09
N ALA A 492 1.91 2.05 1.08
CA ALA A 492 2.76 1.21 1.88
C ALA A 492 1.96 0.08 2.56
N LYS A 493 2.70 -0.86 3.14
CA LYS A 493 2.21 -1.90 4.04
C LYS A 493 2.94 -1.72 5.37
N LEU A 494 2.20 -1.46 6.44
CA LEU A 494 2.74 -1.42 7.79
C LEU A 494 2.60 -2.81 8.39
N ILE A 495 3.72 -3.43 8.76
CA ILE A 495 3.75 -4.81 9.27
C ILE A 495 4.38 -4.82 10.65
N VAL A 496 3.78 -5.56 11.59
CA VAL A 496 4.32 -5.71 12.95
C VAL A 496 4.31 -7.16 13.42
N LYS A 497 5.16 -7.49 14.40
CA LYS A 497 5.15 -8.77 15.12
C LYS A 497 5.21 -8.56 16.63
N GLY A 498 4.42 -9.34 17.37
CA GLY A 498 4.51 -9.50 18.82
C GLY A 498 4.63 -10.98 19.21
N ARG A 499 4.82 -11.25 20.51
CA ARG A 499 4.80 -12.61 21.07
C ARG A 499 3.44 -13.28 20.98
N ASP A 500 2.39 -12.47 21.02
CA ASP A 500 0.99 -12.86 20.91
C ASP A 500 0.19 -11.78 20.16
N ARG A 501 -1.07 -12.09 19.84
CA ARG A 501 -1.99 -11.22 19.11
C ARG A 501 -2.21 -9.87 19.79
N ASN A 502 -2.32 -9.81 21.12
CA ASN A 502 -2.58 -8.58 21.86
C ASN A 502 -1.34 -7.67 21.88
N GLU A 503 -0.15 -8.26 21.99
CA GLU A 503 1.09 -7.52 21.84
C GLU A 503 1.26 -6.99 20.40
N ALA A 504 0.97 -7.80 19.39
CA ALA A 504 1.04 -7.36 18.00
C ALA A 504 0.05 -6.22 17.70
N LEU A 505 -1.19 -6.28 18.21
CA LEU A 505 -2.17 -5.18 18.14
C LEU A 505 -1.66 -3.91 18.85
N ARG A 506 -1.06 -4.04 20.04
CA ARG A 506 -0.48 -2.92 20.79
C ARG A 506 0.66 -2.23 20.02
N ILE A 507 1.49 -3.01 19.33
CA ILE A 507 2.57 -2.49 18.49
C ILE A 507 2.00 -1.81 17.23
N MET A 508 1.00 -2.42 16.57
CA MET A 508 0.31 -1.84 15.41
C MET A 508 -0.34 -0.49 15.76
N ALA A 509 -1.08 -0.41 16.86
CA ALA A 509 -1.74 0.81 17.33
C ALA A 509 -0.74 1.93 17.65
N ASN A 510 0.46 1.60 18.14
CA ASN A 510 1.54 2.57 18.37
C ASN A 510 2.22 3.01 17.06
N ALA A 511 2.48 2.09 16.13
CA ALA A 511 3.07 2.41 14.83
C ALA A 511 2.14 3.25 13.95
N LEU A 512 0.82 3.00 13.99
CA LEU A 512 -0.19 3.84 13.33
C LEU A 512 -0.31 5.25 13.95
N ASN A 513 -0.04 5.40 15.26
CA ASN A 513 0.05 6.72 15.91
C ASN A 513 1.27 7.53 15.43
N GLN A 514 2.36 6.85 15.08
CA GLN A 514 3.62 7.47 14.61
C GLN A 514 3.62 7.78 13.11
N TYR A 515 2.64 7.27 12.36
CA TYR A 515 2.54 7.43 10.92
C TYR A 515 2.03 8.83 10.55
N GLN A 516 2.77 9.56 9.70
CA GLN A 516 2.42 10.91 9.26
C GLN A 516 2.40 10.98 7.72
N VAL A 517 1.29 11.41 7.14
CA VAL A 517 1.17 11.68 5.70
C VAL A 517 0.43 13.01 5.50
N VAL A 518 0.94 13.87 4.62
CA VAL A 518 0.28 15.10 4.17
C VAL A 518 0.40 15.17 2.64
N GLY A 519 -0.68 15.58 1.97
CA GLY A 519 -0.87 15.39 0.53
C GLY A 519 -2.26 14.79 0.31
N PRO A 520 -2.40 13.68 -0.44
CA PRO A 520 -3.66 12.93 -0.53
C PRO A 520 -4.19 12.45 0.84
N SER A 521 -5.51 12.29 0.91
CA SER A 521 -6.23 11.61 1.99
C SER A 521 -5.74 10.18 2.19
N THR A 522 -5.76 9.66 3.41
CA THR A 522 -5.34 8.27 3.69
C THR A 522 -6.26 7.55 4.68
N ASN A 523 -6.28 6.22 4.60
CA ASN A 523 -7.04 5.35 5.50
C ASN A 523 -6.42 5.17 6.90
N ILE A 524 -5.33 5.89 7.24
CA ILE A 524 -4.57 5.71 8.49
C ILE A 524 -5.45 5.90 9.74
N GLN A 525 -6.37 6.88 9.74
CA GLN A 525 -7.25 7.10 10.90
C GLN A 525 -8.27 5.97 11.08
N PHE A 526 -8.86 5.48 9.99
CA PHE A 526 -9.72 4.30 10.00
C PHE A 526 -8.97 3.07 10.54
N LEU A 527 -7.70 2.88 10.15
CA LEU A 527 -6.86 1.81 10.68
C LEU A 527 -6.60 1.97 12.19
N LYS A 528 -6.31 3.18 12.69
CA LYS A 528 -6.17 3.45 14.14
C LYS A 528 -7.43 3.08 14.93
N ASN A 529 -8.61 3.36 14.38
CA ASN A 529 -9.90 2.99 14.99
C ASN A 529 -10.09 1.46 14.96
N LEU A 530 -9.85 0.84 13.80
CA LEU A 530 -10.07 -0.59 13.58
C LEU A 530 -9.23 -1.48 14.50
N VAL A 531 -7.94 -1.18 14.69
CA VAL A 531 -7.08 -1.97 15.61
C VAL A 531 -7.44 -1.80 17.09
N ARG A 532 -8.29 -0.82 17.42
CA ARG A 532 -8.84 -0.57 18.77
C ARG A 532 -10.28 -1.08 18.92
N HIS A 533 -10.96 -1.40 17.82
CA HIS A 533 -12.37 -1.77 17.84
C HIS A 533 -12.59 -3.06 18.66
N PRO A 534 -13.48 -3.10 19.66
CA PRO A 534 -13.58 -4.22 20.59
C PRO A 534 -13.75 -5.59 19.93
N LYS A 535 -14.53 -5.67 18.83
CA LYS A 535 -14.72 -6.92 18.08
C LYS A 535 -13.47 -7.38 17.33
N PHE A 536 -12.62 -6.46 16.86
CA PHE A 536 -11.36 -6.83 16.22
C PHE A 536 -10.32 -7.28 17.25
N VAL A 537 -10.26 -6.61 18.41
CA VAL A 537 -9.42 -7.02 19.55
C VAL A 537 -9.84 -8.41 20.06
N ALA A 538 -11.15 -8.66 20.17
CA ALA A 538 -11.71 -9.96 20.54
C ALA A 538 -11.60 -11.04 19.44
N GLY A 539 -11.08 -10.73 18.25
CA GLY A 539 -10.92 -11.68 17.14
C GLY A 539 -12.24 -12.17 16.53
N GLU A 540 -13.33 -11.42 16.70
CA GLU A 540 -14.64 -11.64 16.08
C GLU A 540 -14.64 -11.07 14.65
N VAL A 541 -13.87 -11.70 13.76
CA VAL A 541 -13.67 -11.26 12.35
C VAL A 541 -14.55 -12.05 11.36
N GLU A 542 -15.05 -11.35 10.34
CA GLU A 542 -15.86 -11.90 9.24
C GLU A 542 -15.79 -10.97 8.02
N THR A 543 -16.09 -11.45 6.80
CA THR A 543 -16.00 -10.64 5.57
C THR A 543 -17.00 -9.49 5.49
N GLY A 544 -17.98 -9.45 6.40
CA GLY A 544 -18.92 -8.35 6.59
C GLY A 544 -18.48 -7.29 7.60
N PHE A 545 -17.35 -7.48 8.31
CA PHE A 545 -16.97 -6.71 9.51
C PHE A 545 -17.09 -5.19 9.34
N ILE A 546 -16.52 -4.62 8.26
CA ILE A 546 -16.54 -3.16 8.02
C ILE A 546 -17.94 -2.66 7.68
N GLY A 547 -18.77 -3.47 7.03
CA GLY A 547 -20.17 -3.13 6.72
C GLY A 547 -21.13 -3.27 7.90
N LYS A 548 -20.75 -4.06 8.92
CA LYS A 548 -21.54 -4.34 10.13
C LYS A 548 -21.21 -3.39 11.27
N TRP A 549 -19.92 -3.15 11.51
CA TRP A 549 -19.41 -2.32 12.61
C TRP A 549 -18.93 -0.93 12.16
N GLY A 550 -19.11 -0.56 10.90
CA GLY A 550 -18.61 0.70 10.32
C GLY A 550 -19.07 1.95 11.07
N GLU A 551 -20.38 2.04 11.30
CA GLU A 551 -21.00 3.16 12.03
C GLU A 551 -20.75 3.08 13.55
N GLU A 552 -20.41 1.90 14.09
CA GLU A 552 -20.01 1.66 15.49
C GLU A 552 -18.54 2.06 15.76
N GLY A 553 -18.09 3.17 15.16
CA GLY A 553 -16.81 3.80 15.51
C GLY A 553 -15.59 3.38 14.68
N LEU A 554 -15.76 2.87 13.46
CA LEU A 554 -14.63 2.74 12.53
C LEU A 554 -14.34 4.02 11.75
N PHE A 555 -15.36 4.86 11.48
CA PHE A 555 -15.23 6.12 10.74
C PHE A 555 -15.04 7.36 11.63
N GLY A 556 -14.48 8.42 11.06
CA GLY A 556 -14.11 9.64 11.79
C GLY A 556 -12.97 9.40 12.80
N ASP A 557 -13.01 10.12 13.92
CA ASP A 557 -12.10 9.91 15.05
C ASP A 557 -12.87 9.88 16.39
N PRO A 558 -13.59 8.78 16.69
CA PRO A 558 -14.46 8.66 17.87
C PRO A 558 -13.68 8.56 19.18
N HIS A 559 -12.34 8.44 19.12
CA HIS A 559 -11.48 8.35 20.29
C HIS A 559 -10.84 9.70 20.66
N THR A 560 -10.89 10.71 19.78
CA THR A 560 -10.32 12.03 20.04
C THR A 560 -11.37 13.02 20.54
N ARG A 561 -11.24 13.39 21.82
CA ARG A 561 -12.04 14.44 22.49
C ARG A 561 -11.66 15.83 21.97
N GLU A 562 -12.61 16.76 21.97
CA GLU A 562 -12.39 18.16 21.52
C GLU A 562 -11.22 18.86 22.22
N GLU A 563 -11.01 18.61 23.51
CA GLU A 563 -9.85 19.14 24.27
C GLU A 563 -8.51 18.76 23.62
N MET A 564 -8.37 17.56 23.07
CA MET A 564 -7.14 17.10 22.42
C MET A 564 -7.00 17.63 20.98
N LEU A 565 -8.12 17.98 20.32
CA LEU A 565 -8.09 18.75 19.08
C LEU A 565 -7.67 20.20 19.35
N ALA A 566 -8.18 20.80 20.44
CA ALA A 566 -7.82 22.14 20.87
C ALA A 566 -6.34 22.20 21.28
N GLU A 567 -5.82 21.18 21.96
CA GLU A 567 -4.38 21.04 22.26
C GLU A 567 -3.54 20.94 20.98
N ALA A 568 -3.96 20.13 20.00
CA ALA A 568 -3.28 20.02 18.71
C ALA A 568 -3.27 21.35 17.94
N VAL A 569 -4.39 22.08 17.92
CA VAL A 569 -4.47 23.42 17.33
C VAL A 569 -3.56 24.41 18.08
N ALA A 570 -3.55 24.39 19.43
CA ALA A 570 -2.67 25.22 20.24
C ALA A 570 -1.19 24.99 19.89
N GLN A 571 -0.72 23.74 19.92
CA GLN A 571 0.67 23.40 19.61
C GLN A 571 1.05 23.71 18.15
N GLY A 572 0.12 23.55 17.20
CA GLY A 572 0.33 23.95 15.81
C GLY A 572 0.46 25.47 15.62
N VAL A 573 -0.32 26.27 16.35
CA VAL A 573 -0.20 27.74 16.32
C VAL A 573 1.06 28.22 17.06
N VAL A 574 1.49 27.54 18.14
CA VAL A 574 2.80 27.80 18.77
C VAL A 574 3.94 27.54 17.78
N TRP A 575 3.88 26.46 16.99
CA TRP A 575 4.87 26.21 15.93
C TRP A 575 4.92 27.35 14.90
N MET A 576 3.78 27.92 14.52
CA MET A 576 3.73 29.09 13.63
C MET A 576 4.36 30.34 14.29
N PHE A 577 4.06 30.59 15.56
CA PHE A 577 4.66 31.67 16.35
C PHE A 577 6.18 31.53 16.45
N GLU A 578 6.69 30.34 16.76
CA GLU A 578 8.12 30.03 16.76
C GLU A 578 8.77 30.23 15.38
N ARG A 579 8.13 29.75 14.30
CA ARG A 579 8.61 29.92 12.92
C ARG A 579 8.77 31.40 12.58
N ASP A 580 7.79 32.21 12.92
CA ASP A 580 7.77 33.64 12.59
C ASP A 580 8.82 34.42 13.43
N LEU A 581 9.07 34.00 14.68
CA LEU A 581 10.19 34.51 15.48
C LEU A 581 11.56 34.13 14.87
N LYS A 582 11.74 32.87 14.48
CA LYS A 582 12.97 32.36 13.85
C LYS A 582 13.27 33.07 12.53
N ALA A 583 12.26 33.26 11.68
CA ALA A 583 12.38 34.01 10.42
C ALA A 583 12.77 35.47 10.66
N SER A 584 12.08 36.14 11.60
CA SER A 584 12.42 37.52 12.00
C SER A 584 13.89 37.63 12.43
N ALA A 585 14.34 36.78 13.35
CA ALA A 585 15.71 36.79 13.85
C ALA A 585 16.77 36.52 12.76
N GLN A 586 16.48 35.62 11.80
CA GLN A 586 17.37 35.35 10.66
C GLN A 586 17.47 36.56 9.71
N GLU A 587 16.35 37.20 9.37
CA GLU A 587 16.37 38.44 8.57
C GLU A 587 17.06 39.60 9.29
N GLY A 588 16.90 39.70 10.62
CA GLY A 588 17.64 40.65 11.45
C GLY A 588 19.14 40.45 11.35
N MET A 589 19.64 39.21 11.52
CA MET A 589 21.06 38.89 11.44
C MET A 589 21.65 39.06 10.03
N ALA A 590 20.95 38.62 8.97
CA ALA A 590 21.42 38.76 7.60
C ALA A 590 21.59 40.23 7.19
N ASN A 591 20.67 41.10 7.62
CA ASN A 591 20.74 42.53 7.34
C ASN A 591 21.68 43.31 8.30
N ALA A 592 22.02 42.76 9.47
CA ALA A 592 22.98 43.36 10.40
C ALA A 592 24.40 43.44 9.79
N GLN A 593 24.81 42.43 9.01
CA GLN A 593 26.08 42.44 8.27
C GLN A 593 26.16 43.54 7.19
N GLY A 594 25.02 44.12 6.79
CA GLY A 594 24.93 45.25 5.87
C GLY A 594 24.55 46.59 6.52
N ASN A 595 24.50 46.66 7.86
CA ASN A 595 24.04 47.82 8.63
C ASN A 595 22.62 48.31 8.25
N LYS A 596 21.74 47.36 7.85
CA LYS A 596 20.39 47.61 7.29
C LYS A 596 19.28 46.77 7.96
N ALA A 597 19.53 46.26 9.16
CA ALA A 597 18.54 45.44 9.87
C ALA A 597 17.24 46.23 10.10
N SER A 598 16.11 45.68 9.64
CA SER A 598 14.80 46.31 9.78
C SER A 598 14.39 46.31 11.25
N ILE A 599 13.80 47.41 11.73
CA ILE A 599 13.19 47.45 13.06
C ILE A 599 12.07 46.41 13.23
N TRP A 600 11.48 45.98 12.11
CA TRP A 600 10.46 44.91 12.04
C TRP A 600 11.03 43.49 12.01
N THR A 601 12.36 43.31 11.98
CA THR A 601 13.02 41.99 12.03
C THR A 601 14.12 41.88 13.09
N HIS A 602 14.59 43.00 13.67
CA HIS A 602 15.65 42.99 14.67
C HIS A 602 15.17 42.39 16.01
N SER A 603 15.69 41.20 16.35
CA SER A 603 15.25 40.38 17.50
C SER A 603 15.40 41.04 18.88
N THR A 604 16.22 42.09 19.01
CA THR A 604 16.34 42.87 20.26
C THR A 604 15.47 44.14 20.31
N LEU A 605 14.76 44.48 19.22
CA LEU A 605 13.89 45.66 19.14
C LEU A 605 12.39 45.28 19.11
N ILE A 606 12.08 44.04 18.74
CA ILE A 606 10.74 43.45 18.86
C ILE A 606 10.66 42.75 20.23
N PRO A 607 9.84 43.24 21.19
CA PRO A 607 9.63 42.51 22.43
C PRO A 607 8.90 41.18 22.16
N LEU A 608 9.17 40.17 22.98
CA LEU A 608 8.42 38.92 23.02
C LEU A 608 7.00 39.20 23.57
N SER A 609 6.11 39.65 22.68
CA SER A 609 4.70 39.91 22.97
C SER A 609 3.83 38.70 22.69
N SER A 610 2.67 38.62 23.35
CA SER A 610 1.59 37.73 22.92
C SER A 610 1.17 38.06 21.47
N ARG A 611 0.69 37.05 20.73
CA ARG A 611 0.10 37.20 19.39
C ARG A 611 -1.15 36.32 19.26
N SER A 612 -2.16 36.84 18.56
CA SER A 612 -3.42 36.15 18.29
C SER A 612 -3.53 35.75 16.83
N PHE A 613 -3.97 34.52 16.57
CA PHE A 613 -4.11 33.93 15.25
C PHE A 613 -5.56 33.46 15.06
N ASN A 614 -6.20 33.90 13.98
CA ASN A 614 -7.55 33.45 13.61
C ASN A 614 -7.43 32.20 12.73
N VAL A 615 -8.08 31.11 13.10
CA VAL A 615 -8.02 29.82 12.39
C VAL A 615 -9.40 29.16 12.29
N THR A 616 -9.62 28.36 11.25
CA THR A 616 -10.83 27.55 11.07
C THR A 616 -10.47 26.06 11.10
N HIS A 617 -11.21 25.26 11.87
CA HIS A 617 -11.00 23.83 12.08
C HIS A 617 -12.29 23.04 11.85
N LYS A 618 -12.23 21.87 11.18
CA LYS A 618 -13.40 21.06 10.75
C LYS A 618 -14.46 20.83 11.85
N THR A 619 -14.03 20.44 13.05
CA THR A 619 -14.91 20.18 14.20
C THR A 619 -15.16 21.42 15.06
N LEU A 620 -14.09 22.03 15.60
CA LEU A 620 -14.13 23.16 16.54
C LEU A 620 -14.64 24.49 15.95
N GLY A 621 -14.82 24.60 14.63
CA GLY A 621 -15.27 25.82 13.97
C GLY A 621 -14.18 26.90 13.84
N ASP A 622 -14.60 28.16 13.87
CA ASP A 622 -13.69 29.32 13.89
C ASP A 622 -13.16 29.58 15.31
N LEU A 623 -11.86 29.87 15.41
CA LEU A 623 -11.13 30.04 16.66
C LEU A 623 -10.18 31.23 16.58
N CYS A 624 -10.02 31.93 17.70
CA CYS A 624 -8.96 32.89 17.96
C CYS A 624 -7.99 32.28 18.98
N VAL A 625 -6.76 31.99 18.56
CA VAL A 625 -5.72 31.34 19.36
C VAL A 625 -4.69 32.38 19.74
N THR A 626 -4.58 32.72 21.02
CA THR A 626 -3.61 33.68 21.55
C THR A 626 -2.48 32.96 22.27
N VAL A 627 -1.26 33.10 21.74
CA VAL A 627 -0.02 32.54 22.30
C VAL A 627 0.72 33.61 23.09
N THR A 628 1.15 33.29 24.31
CA THR A 628 1.95 34.15 25.20
C THR A 628 3.23 33.41 25.62
N PRO A 629 4.43 33.92 25.30
CA PRO A 629 5.69 33.28 25.70
C PRO A 629 5.97 33.46 27.20
N LEU A 630 6.31 32.37 27.89
CA LEU A 630 6.67 32.41 29.32
C LEU A 630 8.16 32.70 29.55
N SER A 631 9.04 32.27 28.63
CA SER A 631 10.47 32.55 28.69
C SER A 631 10.83 33.83 27.94
N THR A 632 11.51 34.75 28.63
CA THR A 632 11.94 36.04 28.05
C THR A 632 13.35 36.00 27.44
N THR A 633 14.08 34.89 27.58
CA THR A 633 15.53 34.82 27.28
C THR A 633 15.91 33.82 26.18
N ALA A 634 15.02 32.91 25.78
CA ALA A 634 15.28 31.91 24.74
C ALA A 634 14.32 32.11 23.55
N LEU A 635 14.87 32.50 22.39
CA LEU A 635 14.08 32.77 21.17
C LEU A 635 13.50 31.51 20.50
N SER A 636 14.07 30.34 20.81
CA SER A 636 13.45 29.01 20.62
C SER A 636 14.39 27.93 21.14
N GLY A 637 13.87 26.95 21.88
CA GLY A 637 14.61 25.74 22.30
C GLY A 637 13.65 24.58 22.53
N PRO A 638 14.13 23.39 22.93
CA PRO A 638 13.22 22.33 23.36
C PRO A 638 12.40 22.78 24.59
N ASP A 639 13.03 23.51 25.51
CA ASP A 639 12.45 23.86 26.82
C ASP A 639 11.68 25.20 26.82
N THR A 640 11.33 25.77 25.66
CA THR A 640 10.51 26.99 25.58
C THR A 640 9.03 26.67 25.70
N THR A 641 8.38 27.20 26.74
CA THR A 641 6.96 27.00 27.03
C THR A 641 6.13 28.27 26.89
N TYR A 642 4.82 28.07 26.67
CA TYR A 642 3.86 29.11 26.31
C TYR A 642 2.56 28.93 27.08
N ASP A 643 1.92 30.04 27.44
CA ASP A 643 0.51 30.05 27.81
C ASP A 643 -0.33 30.30 26.54
N VAL A 644 -1.31 29.44 26.28
CA VAL A 644 -2.16 29.53 25.08
C VAL A 644 -3.63 29.54 25.46
N THR A 645 -4.35 30.58 25.02
CA THR A 645 -5.81 30.68 25.17
C THR A 645 -6.48 30.56 23.81
N ILE A 646 -7.43 29.65 23.68
CA ILE A 646 -8.31 29.50 22.52
C ILE A 646 -9.70 29.98 22.89
N SER A 647 -10.21 30.98 22.18
CA SER A 647 -11.60 31.42 22.24
C SER A 647 -12.30 31.20 20.90
N SER A 648 -13.61 30.97 20.93
CA SER A 648 -14.45 30.94 19.73
C SER A 648 -15.27 32.24 19.65
N PRO A 649 -15.59 32.78 18.45
CA PRO A 649 -16.42 33.96 18.32
C PRO A 649 -17.92 33.69 18.61
N THR A 650 -18.36 32.43 18.78
CA THR A 650 -19.71 32.12 19.24
C THR A 650 -19.89 32.39 20.74
N PRO A 651 -20.91 33.17 21.18
CA PRO A 651 -21.03 33.67 22.56
C PRO A 651 -21.13 32.65 23.71
N ASN A 652 -21.34 31.36 23.41
CA ASN A 652 -21.63 30.32 24.42
C ASN A 652 -20.52 29.28 24.57
N THR A 653 -19.37 29.43 23.90
CA THR A 653 -18.29 28.43 23.92
C THR A 653 -17.27 28.75 25.02
N THR A 654 -17.08 27.84 25.98
CA THR A 654 -16.03 27.95 27.01
C THR A 654 -14.64 27.99 26.35
N PRO A 655 -13.75 28.95 26.70
CA PRO A 655 -12.41 28.99 26.14
C PRO A 655 -11.53 27.85 26.70
N TYR A 656 -10.68 27.28 25.84
CA TYR A 656 -9.63 26.35 26.26
C TYR A 656 -8.38 27.15 26.66
N THR A 657 -7.75 26.82 27.79
CA THR A 657 -6.51 27.45 28.25
C THR A 657 -5.48 26.39 28.60
N PHE A 658 -4.33 26.45 27.96
CA PHE A 658 -3.19 25.57 28.18
C PHE A 658 -2.05 26.38 28.78
N SER A 659 -1.71 26.15 30.05
CA SER A 659 -0.59 26.82 30.72
C SER A 659 0.69 26.01 30.63
N ASN A 660 1.84 26.68 30.43
CA ASN A 660 3.15 26.06 30.29
C ASN A 660 3.20 24.94 29.22
N LEU A 661 2.53 25.15 28.09
CA LEU A 661 2.50 24.26 26.94
C LEU A 661 3.85 24.27 26.21
N GLY A 662 4.44 23.10 25.99
CA GLY A 662 5.66 22.91 25.19
C GLY A 662 5.42 21.98 24.00
N THR A 663 6.13 22.20 22.89
CA THR A 663 5.88 21.57 21.57
C THR A 663 6.62 20.24 21.34
N HIS A 664 7.04 19.56 22.41
CA HIS A 664 7.94 18.40 22.34
C HIS A 664 7.36 17.25 21.48
N GLY A 665 8.06 16.92 20.38
CA GLY A 665 7.70 15.82 19.49
C GLY A 665 6.51 16.10 18.55
N VAL A 666 5.90 17.29 18.60
CA VAL A 666 4.84 17.69 17.67
C VAL A 666 5.43 17.99 16.30
N THR A 667 4.78 17.46 15.26
CA THR A 667 5.09 17.81 13.87
C THR A 667 3.97 18.65 13.29
N THR A 668 4.28 19.87 12.85
CA THR A 668 3.34 20.75 12.13
C THR A 668 3.84 20.95 10.70
N ILE A 669 3.00 20.62 9.72
CA ILE A 669 3.30 20.70 8.29
C ILE A 669 2.37 21.74 7.64
N PRO A 670 2.90 22.86 7.12
CA PRO A 670 2.13 23.81 6.33
C PRO A 670 1.94 23.32 4.89
N THR A 671 0.74 23.51 4.34
CA THR A 671 0.42 23.35 2.92
C THR A 671 0.25 24.76 2.30
N PRO A 672 1.28 25.30 1.61
CA PRO A 672 1.28 26.72 1.22
C PRO A 672 0.18 27.11 0.23
N SER A 673 -0.33 26.17 -0.56
CA SER A 673 -1.38 26.38 -1.56
C SER A 673 -2.78 26.62 -0.96
N THR A 674 -3.02 26.24 0.30
CA THR A 674 -4.35 26.30 0.94
C THR A 674 -4.36 27.01 2.29
N LEU A 675 -3.19 27.45 2.78
CA LEU A 675 -2.97 27.96 4.16
C LEU A 675 -3.33 26.96 5.27
N THR A 676 -3.54 25.69 4.92
CA THR A 676 -3.79 24.59 5.85
C THR A 676 -2.50 24.24 6.59
N HIS A 677 -2.60 23.99 7.89
CA HIS A 677 -1.53 23.46 8.71
C HIS A 677 -2.02 22.15 9.32
N THR A 678 -1.32 21.04 9.03
CA THR A 678 -1.63 19.71 9.59
C THR A 678 -0.70 19.43 10.77
N VAL A 679 -1.28 19.04 11.90
CA VAL A 679 -0.56 18.80 13.16
C VAL A 679 -0.67 17.33 13.55
N PHE A 680 0.47 16.75 13.94
CA PHE A 680 0.59 15.40 14.49
C PHE A 680 1.13 15.49 15.91
N LEU A 681 0.35 15.04 16.90
CA LEU A 681 0.79 14.93 18.30
C LEU A 681 1.44 13.56 18.57
N PRO A 682 2.41 13.44 19.51
CA PRO A 682 2.96 12.16 19.96
C PRO A 682 1.91 11.15 20.49
N THR A 683 0.74 11.63 20.92
CA THR A 683 -0.41 10.81 21.33
C THR A 683 -1.07 10.07 20.16
N GLY A 684 -0.71 10.39 18.91
CA GLY A 684 -1.34 9.89 17.69
C GLY A 684 -2.55 10.68 17.22
N VAL A 685 -2.94 11.75 17.94
CA VAL A 685 -3.95 12.70 17.45
C VAL A 685 -3.41 13.41 16.21
N THR A 686 -4.25 13.52 15.18
CA THR A 686 -3.93 14.16 13.91
C THR A 686 -5.07 15.07 13.53
N THR A 687 -4.79 16.36 13.28
CA THR A 687 -5.82 17.29 12.80
C THR A 687 -5.23 18.34 11.86
N SER A 688 -6.09 19.14 11.23
CA SER A 688 -5.68 20.29 10.44
C SER A 688 -6.58 21.51 10.69
N PHE A 689 -5.99 22.69 10.56
CA PHE A 689 -6.68 23.96 10.60
C PHE A 689 -6.21 24.86 9.45
N ASN A 690 -7.06 25.76 9.00
CA ASN A 690 -6.72 26.78 7.99
C ASN A 690 -6.47 28.10 8.69
N LEU A 691 -5.37 28.79 8.35
CA LEU A 691 -5.15 30.17 8.79
C LEU A 691 -6.13 31.11 8.07
N LEU A 692 -6.96 31.83 8.81
CA LEU A 692 -7.86 32.83 8.23
C LEU A 692 -7.07 34.08 7.81
N PRO A 693 -7.12 34.49 6.53
CA PRO A 693 -6.48 35.73 6.11
C PRO A 693 -7.16 36.94 6.77
N PRO A 694 -6.42 38.00 7.10
CA PRO A 694 -7.00 39.18 7.75
C PRO A 694 -7.99 39.89 6.83
N GLN A 695 -9.00 40.55 7.41
CA GLN A 695 -10.13 41.17 6.68
C GLN A 695 -9.76 42.28 5.68
N TRP A 696 -8.49 42.71 5.61
CA TRP A 696 -7.99 43.60 4.58
C TRP A 696 -7.47 42.84 3.35
N PHE A 697 -6.95 41.62 3.51
CA PHE A 697 -6.40 40.80 2.43
C PHE A 697 -7.50 40.31 1.49
N SER A 698 -8.64 39.89 2.04
CA SER A 698 -9.83 39.50 1.29
C SER A 698 -10.49 40.65 0.50
N LYS A 699 -10.07 41.91 0.73
CA LYS A 699 -10.47 43.08 -0.08
C LYS A 699 -9.49 43.39 -1.21
N ILE A 700 -8.43 42.60 -1.36
CA ILE A 700 -7.35 42.76 -2.36
C ILE A 700 -7.23 41.48 -3.22
N SER A 701 -7.64 40.31 -2.71
CA SER A 701 -7.65 39.04 -3.45
C SER A 701 -9.01 38.78 -4.14
N ASP A 702 -9.07 38.85 -5.47
CA ASP A 702 -10.25 38.52 -6.30
C ASP A 702 -10.55 36.99 -6.35
N THR A 703 -10.73 36.36 -5.19
CA THR A 703 -10.92 34.89 -5.08
C THR A 703 -12.28 34.58 -4.42
N PRO A 704 -13.31 34.15 -5.18
CA PRO A 704 -14.64 33.89 -4.64
C PRO A 704 -14.70 32.55 -3.89
N THR A 705 -14.78 32.62 -2.56
CA THR A 705 -14.93 31.45 -1.68
C THR A 705 -16.39 31.05 -1.50
N THR A 706 -16.96 30.26 -2.44
CA THR A 706 -18.24 29.55 -2.18
C THR A 706 -18.44 28.33 -3.08
N THR A 707 -18.80 27.19 -2.49
CA THR A 707 -19.19 25.96 -3.19
C THR A 707 -20.59 26.10 -3.81
N SER A 708 -20.67 26.26 -5.13
CA SER A 708 -21.94 26.49 -5.83
C SER A 708 -22.79 25.22 -5.97
N LYS A 709 -23.99 25.19 -5.36
CA LYS A 709 -24.98 24.09 -5.44
C LYS A 709 -25.54 23.77 -6.86
N HIS A 710 -25.06 24.46 -7.89
CA HIS A 710 -25.57 24.41 -9.27
C HIS A 710 -24.59 23.79 -10.27
N ALA A 711 -23.50 23.19 -9.78
CA ALA A 711 -22.46 22.57 -10.59
C ALA A 711 -22.14 21.15 -10.09
N LEU A 712 -22.03 20.21 -11.02
CA LEU A 712 -21.44 18.90 -10.81
C LEU A 712 -19.92 19.04 -11.00
N THR A 713 -19.17 18.92 -9.90
CA THR A 713 -17.70 18.95 -9.90
C THR A 713 -17.12 17.54 -9.91
N SER A 714 -15.86 17.40 -10.34
CA SER A 714 -15.08 16.19 -10.08
C SER A 714 -14.79 16.09 -8.58
N PRO A 715 -15.18 15.00 -7.88
CA PRO A 715 -14.99 14.88 -6.43
C PRO A 715 -13.55 14.48 -6.05
N MET A 716 -12.70 14.22 -7.04
CA MET A 716 -11.29 13.84 -6.91
C MET A 716 -10.58 14.07 -8.26
N PRO A 717 -9.23 14.03 -8.34
CA PRO A 717 -8.54 14.03 -9.63
C PRO A 717 -8.79 12.71 -10.36
N SER A 718 -9.14 12.77 -11.65
CA SER A 718 -9.59 11.60 -12.42
C SER A 718 -9.51 11.80 -13.93
N LYS A 719 -9.74 10.73 -14.68
CA LYS A 719 -9.88 10.71 -16.14
C LYS A 719 -11.37 10.61 -16.51
N ILE A 720 -11.84 11.37 -17.50
CA ILE A 720 -13.20 11.19 -18.02
C ILE A 720 -13.26 9.91 -18.87
N VAL A 721 -14.12 8.96 -18.51
CA VAL A 721 -14.43 7.79 -19.34
C VAL A 721 -15.53 8.13 -20.33
N GLU A 722 -16.60 8.75 -19.84
CA GLU A 722 -17.82 8.99 -20.63
C GLU A 722 -18.55 10.23 -20.11
N CYS A 723 -19.04 11.09 -20.99
CA CYS A 723 -20.00 12.14 -20.65
C CYS A 723 -21.33 11.76 -21.31
N LYS A 724 -22.38 11.56 -20.50
CA LYS A 724 -23.68 11.03 -20.97
C LYS A 724 -24.72 12.12 -21.24
N VAL A 725 -24.31 13.39 -21.14
CA VAL A 725 -25.19 14.54 -21.30
C VAL A 725 -24.63 15.57 -22.26
N GLU A 726 -25.54 16.26 -22.95
CA GLU A 726 -25.25 17.42 -23.79
C GLU A 726 -25.89 18.71 -23.22
N PRO A 727 -25.36 19.92 -23.55
CA PRO A 727 -25.99 21.18 -23.18
C PRO A 727 -27.44 21.27 -23.66
N GLY A 728 -28.37 21.56 -22.75
CA GLY A 728 -29.81 21.62 -23.02
C GLY A 728 -30.58 20.33 -22.68
N GLN A 729 -29.90 19.20 -22.43
CA GLN A 729 -30.55 17.95 -22.02
C GLN A 729 -31.17 18.06 -20.63
N ALA A 730 -32.36 17.48 -20.45
CA ALA A 730 -32.96 17.28 -19.14
C ALA A 730 -32.49 15.94 -18.55
N VAL A 731 -32.20 15.92 -17.25
CA VAL A 731 -31.81 14.73 -16.49
C VAL A 731 -32.63 14.61 -15.21
N LYS A 732 -32.82 13.38 -14.73
CA LYS A 732 -33.53 13.08 -13.48
C LYS A 732 -32.59 12.86 -12.29
N ALA A 733 -33.09 13.07 -11.08
CA ALA A 733 -32.39 12.76 -9.84
C ALA A 733 -31.88 11.30 -9.85
N GLY A 734 -30.58 11.11 -9.59
CA GLY A 734 -29.94 9.80 -9.59
C GLY A 734 -29.52 9.25 -10.97
N GLU A 735 -29.85 9.93 -12.07
CA GLU A 735 -29.38 9.59 -13.42
C GLU A 735 -27.87 9.83 -13.56
N THR A 736 -27.15 8.96 -14.28
CA THR A 736 -25.69 9.05 -14.41
C THR A 736 -25.28 10.04 -15.52
N VAL A 737 -24.57 11.10 -15.13
CA VAL A 737 -24.24 12.26 -15.96
C VAL A 737 -22.83 12.14 -16.57
N VAL A 738 -21.85 11.72 -15.78
CA VAL A 738 -20.45 11.53 -16.19
C VAL A 738 -19.91 10.27 -15.53
N ILE A 739 -19.15 9.45 -16.27
CA ILE A 739 -18.35 8.36 -15.71
C ILE A 739 -16.89 8.80 -15.70
N LEU A 740 -16.27 8.68 -14.53
CA LEU A 740 -14.86 8.95 -14.27
C LEU A 740 -14.12 7.62 -14.06
N GLU A 741 -12.84 7.57 -14.45
CA GLU A 741 -11.88 6.53 -14.10
C GLU A 741 -10.82 7.17 -13.20
N ALA A 742 -10.61 6.57 -12.04
CA ALA A 742 -9.45 6.86 -11.21
C ALA A 742 -8.98 5.57 -10.55
N MET A 743 -7.67 5.32 -10.59
CA MET A 743 -7.03 4.22 -9.86
C MET A 743 -7.67 2.86 -10.19
N LYS A 744 -7.90 2.63 -11.50
CA LYS A 744 -8.58 1.48 -12.10
C LYS A 744 -10.04 1.26 -11.68
N THR A 745 -10.66 2.22 -11.00
CA THR A 745 -12.05 2.17 -10.54
C THR A 745 -12.92 3.16 -11.32
N GLU A 746 -14.09 2.73 -11.75
CA GLU A 746 -15.10 3.58 -12.40
C GLU A 746 -16.03 4.22 -11.36
N ILE A 747 -16.21 5.55 -11.46
CA ILE A 747 -17.05 6.35 -10.57
C ILE A 747 -18.12 7.05 -11.42
N SER A 748 -19.38 6.64 -11.25
CA SER A 748 -20.53 7.24 -11.93
C SER A 748 -21.05 8.43 -11.14
N LEU A 749 -20.77 9.65 -11.61
CA LEU A 749 -21.37 10.87 -11.08
C LEU A 749 -22.83 10.98 -11.51
N LYS A 750 -23.71 11.26 -10.55
CA LYS A 750 -25.16 11.32 -10.74
C LYS A 750 -25.70 12.73 -10.62
N ALA A 751 -26.80 13.02 -11.29
CA ALA A 751 -27.54 14.27 -11.10
C ALA A 751 -28.13 14.31 -9.68
N PRO A 752 -27.90 15.37 -8.89
CA PRO A 752 -28.37 15.46 -7.50
C PRO A 752 -29.88 15.74 -7.39
N ARG A 753 -30.51 16.17 -8.49
CA ARG A 753 -31.94 16.48 -8.62
C ARG A 753 -32.35 16.41 -10.10
N ASP A 754 -33.64 16.43 -10.38
CA ASP A 754 -34.16 16.73 -11.72
C ASP A 754 -33.68 18.13 -12.14
N ALA A 755 -33.09 18.26 -13.33
CA ALA A 755 -32.47 19.49 -13.80
C ALA A 755 -32.31 19.51 -15.33
N VAL A 756 -32.13 20.71 -15.90
CA VAL A 756 -31.66 20.89 -17.30
C VAL A 756 -30.18 21.28 -17.28
N VAL A 757 -29.36 20.62 -18.09
CA VAL A 757 -27.94 20.94 -18.27
C VAL A 757 -27.82 22.31 -18.94
N GLN A 758 -27.13 23.25 -18.30
CA GLN A 758 -26.80 24.56 -18.85
C GLN A 758 -25.58 24.47 -19.78
N SER A 759 -24.52 23.80 -19.32
CA SER A 759 -23.29 23.62 -20.10
C SER A 759 -22.46 22.44 -19.58
N VAL A 760 -21.75 21.80 -20.50
CA VAL A 760 -20.70 20.82 -20.21
C VAL A 760 -19.35 21.53 -20.33
N SER A 761 -18.47 21.30 -19.37
CA SER A 761 -17.14 21.92 -19.27
C SER A 761 -16.23 21.49 -20.42
N SER A 762 -15.43 22.40 -20.95
CA SER A 762 -14.45 22.09 -22.02
C SER A 762 -13.35 21.10 -21.58
N LYS A 763 -13.20 20.89 -20.26
CA LYS A 763 -12.35 19.85 -19.65
C LYS A 763 -13.02 18.47 -19.60
N CYS A 764 -14.36 18.40 -19.65
CA CYS A 764 -15.14 17.17 -19.53
C CYS A 764 -15.21 16.41 -20.88
N LYS A 765 -14.05 16.09 -21.45
CA LYS A 765 -13.88 15.33 -22.69
C LYS A 765 -13.38 13.93 -22.40
N VAL A 766 -13.93 12.92 -23.06
CA VAL A 766 -13.49 11.51 -22.98
C VAL A 766 -11.97 11.41 -23.16
N GLY A 767 -11.31 10.68 -22.25
CA GLY A 767 -9.85 10.55 -22.16
C GLY A 767 -9.12 11.70 -21.47
N GLY A 768 -9.77 12.85 -21.25
CA GLY A 768 -9.18 14.02 -20.58
C GLY A 768 -9.00 13.83 -19.08
N LEU A 769 -7.95 14.43 -18.52
CA LEU A 769 -7.70 14.49 -17.08
C LEU A 769 -8.32 15.75 -16.46
N VAL A 770 -8.92 15.60 -15.28
CA VAL A 770 -9.52 16.67 -14.47
C VAL A 770 -9.02 16.58 -13.04
N ALA A 771 -8.83 17.74 -12.38
CA ALA A 771 -8.48 17.82 -10.97
C ALA A 771 -9.75 17.84 -10.09
N GLU A 772 -9.61 17.55 -8.80
CA GLU A 772 -10.67 17.77 -7.80
C GLU A 772 -11.25 19.20 -7.91
N GLY A 773 -12.55 19.36 -7.62
CA GLY A 773 -13.25 20.63 -7.66
C GLY A 773 -13.47 21.18 -9.08
N SER A 774 -12.89 20.57 -10.12
CA SER A 774 -13.12 20.97 -11.51
C SER A 774 -14.60 20.82 -11.86
N VAL A 775 -15.27 21.92 -12.18
CA VAL A 775 -16.64 21.90 -12.70
C VAL A 775 -16.66 21.11 -14.01
N LEU A 776 -17.49 20.05 -14.04
CA LEU A 776 -17.69 19.17 -15.20
C LEU A 776 -18.97 19.52 -15.94
N VAL A 777 -20.06 19.72 -15.20
CA VAL A 777 -21.38 20.08 -15.76
C VAL A 777 -22.02 21.16 -14.90
N ARG A 778 -22.60 22.19 -15.52
CA ARG A 778 -23.46 23.18 -14.84
C ARG A 778 -24.92 22.89 -15.17
N PHE A 779 -25.78 22.96 -14.17
CA PHE A 779 -27.23 22.92 -14.35
C PHE A 779 -27.78 24.34 -14.47
N LYS A 780 -28.92 24.50 -15.14
CA LYS A 780 -29.63 25.78 -15.13
C LYS A 780 -30.06 26.11 -13.69
N LEU A 781 -30.05 27.39 -13.36
CA LEU A 781 -30.82 27.90 -12.22
C LEU A 781 -32.30 27.64 -12.53
N GLU A 782 -33.07 27.23 -11.53
CA GLU A 782 -34.50 27.59 -11.55
C GLU A 782 -34.57 29.11 -11.41
N ASP A 783 -35.35 29.76 -12.27
CA ASP A 783 -35.92 31.05 -11.89
C ASP A 783 -36.82 30.81 -10.67
N ALA A 784 -36.65 31.59 -9.61
CA ALA A 784 -37.50 31.52 -8.43
C ALA A 784 -38.90 32.05 -8.78
N GLN A 785 -39.74 31.18 -9.34
CA GLN A 785 -41.16 31.46 -9.50
C GLN A 785 -41.79 31.54 -8.11
N ASN A 786 -42.50 32.63 -7.84
CA ASN A 786 -43.28 32.79 -6.63
C ASN A 786 -44.47 31.81 -6.66
N GLU A 787 -44.48 30.83 -5.75
CA GLU A 787 -45.62 30.49 -4.90
C GLU A 787 -45.18 29.59 -3.72
#